data_AF-A0A4R3UVM6-F1
#
_entry.id   AF-A0A4R3UVM6-F1
#
_cell.length_a   1.000
_cell.length_b   1.000
_cell.length_c   1.000
_cell.angle_alpha   90.00
_cell.angle_beta   90.00
_cell.angle_gamma   90.00
#
_symmetry.space_group_name_H-M   'P 1'
#
loop_
_entity.id
_entity.type
_entity.pdbx_description
1 polymer ?
#
loop_
_entity_poly.entity_id
_entity_poly.type
_entity_poly.pdbx_seq_one_letter_code
_entity_poly.pdbx_strand_id
1 'polypeptide(L)'
;MPPATTVSLAPPVRAAYADNGFFAHHGLWAPGVRLFRNLQFTSKALLISGALLLPLVALLAWLITSQAGDLQGARKAAVRQHVEIAHGMLAWAQRQEAEGMPREQAQALAKRAIAQLRYEGKEYFFISDMQAGVVMHPIKPELDGKDGSGIKDPNGFALFKAFADEVRQHGQGFVAYQWPKPGQDKPVDKISFVKGFEPWGWVIGSGIYIDDLHAMLLSDIEHTAAVLVLVLVIAGYLFLCFYKVMDGGLNETRRHLHAITDGDLTSSPSPWGRDEAAALMRDLAQMQDSLRHMVLRVRVTSDQIVHSSDEIASGALDLSARTEQAAANLEESAASMEEISSTVSSSAEHTAEASQLARQNAQTAADGGRVMQEVARTMEGIRTSSARIADIIGTIDGIAFQTNILALNAAVEAARAGEQGRGFAVVAGEVRMLAQRSAEAAKEIKTLISGSVEQVETGTATVNRAGETIGQIVTGSQRVDQLLGEVATGAREQSLGIAQIGQAVQELDRATQQNAALVEETAAASATMKQQADSLAGEVARFRLPADLRLEQDSPVVTAGEFDFDSAISAHRDWKVKLRQAIAEHAQLDADRICLDDQCPLGRWLHGDGGRRWGGRPTFVALVAKHAQFHQTAGDVARRINGGQYDLAERLIGSGSDFARVSTEVSTLLTQARRGL
;
A
#
# COMPACT_ATOMS: atom_id res chain seq x y z
N MET A 1 -2.86 20.15 2.55
CA MET A 1 -1.79 20.13 1.53
C MET A 1 -0.45 20.30 2.25
N PRO A 2 0.30 19.21 2.50
CA PRO A 2 1.69 19.30 2.95
C PRO A 2 2.62 19.45 1.72
N PRO A 3 3.85 19.97 1.89
CA PRO A 3 4.72 20.33 0.78
C PRO A 3 5.34 19.09 0.12
N ALA A 4 5.56 19.19 -1.19
CA ALA A 4 6.19 18.17 -2.01
C ALA A 4 7.63 17.92 -1.55
N THR A 5 7.88 16.75 -0.95
CA THR A 5 9.21 16.23 -0.67
C THR A 5 9.86 15.82 -1.99
N THR A 6 10.82 16.62 -2.44
CA THR A 6 11.72 16.27 -3.54
C THR A 6 12.55 15.04 -3.14
N VAL A 7 12.27 13.90 -3.77
CA VAL A 7 13.07 12.68 -3.66
C VAL A 7 14.43 12.95 -4.30
N SER A 8 15.46 13.10 -3.46
CA SER A 8 16.86 13.11 -3.89
C SER A 8 17.29 11.67 -4.14
N LEU A 9 17.26 11.25 -5.40
CA LEU A 9 17.86 9.99 -5.85
C LEU A 9 19.37 10.06 -5.64
N ALA A 10 19.89 9.36 -4.63
CA ALA A 10 21.31 9.09 -4.54
C ALA A 10 21.74 8.32 -5.80
N PRO A 11 22.86 8.67 -6.45
CA PRO A 11 23.32 7.94 -7.62
C PRO A 11 23.65 6.49 -7.19
N PRO A 12 23.25 5.47 -7.97
CA PRO A 12 23.59 4.11 -7.63
C PRO A 12 25.11 3.97 -7.61
N VAL A 13 25.61 3.31 -6.55
CA VAL A 13 27.00 2.88 -6.44
C VAL A 13 27.31 2.08 -7.70
N ARG A 14 28.22 2.61 -8.53
CA ARG A 14 28.74 1.93 -9.71
C ARG A 14 29.50 0.69 -9.25
N ALA A 15 28.81 -0.43 -9.12
CA ALA A 15 29.45 -1.73 -9.19
C ALA A 15 30.11 -1.83 -10.56
N ALA A 16 31.44 -1.92 -10.58
CA ALA A 16 32.20 -2.24 -11.77
C ALA A 16 31.87 -3.69 -12.17
N TYR A 17 30.76 -3.87 -12.90
CA TYR A 17 30.41 -5.16 -13.45
C TYR A 17 31.41 -5.50 -14.55
N ALA A 18 32.16 -6.58 -14.31
CA ALA A 18 33.04 -7.20 -15.28
C ALA A 18 32.29 -7.48 -16.58
N ASP A 19 32.94 -7.16 -17.70
CA ASP A 19 32.52 -7.21 -19.11
C ASP A 19 32.24 -8.65 -19.61
N ASN A 20 31.50 -9.46 -18.84
CA ASN A 20 31.25 -10.90 -19.09
C ASN A 20 29.83 -11.16 -19.64
N GLY A 21 29.30 -10.27 -20.47
CA GLY A 21 28.07 -10.51 -21.24
C GLY A 21 28.34 -11.27 -22.54
N PHE A 22 27.26 -11.79 -23.16
CA PHE A 22 27.16 -12.53 -24.44
C PHE A 22 28.12 -12.10 -25.59
N PHE A 23 28.70 -10.90 -25.53
CA PHE A 23 29.56 -10.27 -26.53
C PHE A 23 31.07 -10.28 -26.19
N ALA A 24 31.54 -10.99 -25.15
CA ALA A 24 32.96 -11.05 -24.76
C ALA A 24 33.90 -11.62 -25.86
N HIS A 25 33.35 -12.31 -26.86
CA HIS A 25 34.11 -13.00 -27.90
C HIS A 25 33.68 -12.59 -29.32
N HIS A 26 34.00 -11.36 -29.74
CA HIS A 26 33.74 -10.93 -31.11
C HIS A 26 34.92 -11.03 -32.07
N GLY A 27 36.08 -11.51 -31.64
CA GLY A 27 37.25 -11.69 -32.50
C GLY A 27 37.53 -10.42 -33.31
N LEU A 28 37.51 -10.54 -34.65
CA LEU A 28 37.72 -9.43 -35.59
C LEU A 28 36.69 -8.28 -35.49
N TRP A 29 35.50 -8.51 -34.94
CA TRP A 29 34.43 -7.50 -34.82
C TRP A 29 34.50 -6.68 -33.52
N ALA A 30 35.30 -7.11 -32.55
CA ALA A 30 35.34 -6.50 -31.22
C ALA A 30 35.67 -4.99 -31.21
N PRO A 31 36.60 -4.47 -32.03
CA PRO A 31 36.90 -3.04 -32.05
C PRO A 31 35.71 -2.20 -32.55
N GLY A 32 35.04 -2.65 -33.62
CA GLY A 32 33.89 -1.95 -34.18
C GLY A 32 32.68 -2.02 -33.27
N VAL A 33 32.37 -3.18 -32.71
CA VAL A 33 31.27 -3.35 -31.75
C VAL A 33 31.46 -2.46 -30.51
N ARG A 34 32.67 -2.38 -29.96
CA ARG A 34 32.98 -1.49 -28.81
C ARG A 34 32.82 -0.01 -29.14
N LEU A 35 33.24 0.40 -30.34
CA LEU A 35 33.07 1.77 -30.82
C LEU A 35 31.58 2.11 -30.93
N PHE A 36 30.82 1.29 -31.65
CA PHE A 36 29.40 1.54 -31.89
C PHE A 36 28.57 1.48 -30.60
N ARG A 37 28.96 0.67 -29.61
CA ARG A 37 28.28 0.60 -28.28
C ARG A 37 28.22 1.95 -27.55
N ASN A 38 29.17 2.84 -27.81
CA ASN A 38 29.28 4.13 -27.11
C ASN A 38 28.80 5.32 -27.95
N LEU A 39 28.27 5.08 -29.15
CA LEU A 39 27.82 6.10 -30.07
C LEU A 39 26.29 6.12 -30.17
N GLN A 40 25.72 7.31 -30.33
CA GLN A 40 24.29 7.46 -30.64
C GLN A 40 24.01 7.01 -32.08
N PHE A 41 22.77 6.64 -32.37
CA PHE A 41 22.32 6.19 -33.69
C PHE A 41 22.73 7.16 -34.80
N THR A 42 22.58 8.46 -34.57
CA THR A 42 22.96 9.51 -35.52
C THR A 42 24.46 9.50 -35.82
N SER A 43 25.30 9.36 -34.79
CA SER A 43 26.76 9.26 -34.94
C SER A 43 27.17 7.99 -35.69
N LYS A 44 26.50 6.86 -35.41
CA LYS A 44 26.70 5.59 -36.13
C LYS A 44 26.38 5.74 -37.62
N ALA A 45 25.23 6.33 -37.93
CA ALA A 45 24.78 6.55 -39.30
C ALA A 45 25.70 7.52 -40.07
N LEU A 46 26.15 8.61 -39.42
CA LEU A 46 27.10 9.56 -40.01
C LEU A 46 28.46 8.93 -40.30
N LEU A 47 28.98 8.09 -39.39
CA LEU A 47 30.26 7.39 -39.60
C LEU A 47 30.19 6.43 -40.79
N ILE A 48 29.13 5.63 -40.89
CA ILE A 48 28.95 4.70 -42.02
C ILE A 48 28.76 5.47 -43.33
N SER A 49 27.91 6.49 -43.33
CA SER A 49 27.64 7.30 -44.52
C SER A 49 28.90 8.06 -44.98
N GLY A 50 29.67 8.61 -44.04
CA GLY A 50 30.92 9.30 -44.32
C GLY A 50 32.01 8.36 -44.86
N ALA A 51 32.12 7.15 -44.29
CA ALA A 51 33.07 6.13 -44.77
C ALA A 51 32.79 5.67 -46.20
N LEU A 52 31.54 5.74 -46.67
CA LEU A 52 31.16 5.41 -48.04
C LEU A 52 31.26 6.62 -48.99
N LEU A 53 30.73 7.78 -48.59
CA LEU A 53 30.57 8.94 -49.46
C LEU A 53 31.87 9.72 -49.67
N LEU A 54 32.67 9.97 -48.63
CA LEU A 54 33.88 10.80 -48.75
C LEU A 54 34.92 10.20 -49.72
N PRO A 55 35.22 8.88 -49.67
CA PRO A 55 36.15 8.27 -50.62
C PRO A 55 35.58 8.24 -52.04
N LEU A 56 34.27 8.06 -52.20
CA LEU A 56 33.62 8.06 -53.53
C LEU A 56 33.73 9.43 -54.19
N VAL A 57 33.50 10.51 -53.44
CA VAL A 57 33.66 11.89 -53.92
C VAL A 57 35.12 12.17 -54.28
N ALA A 58 36.07 11.73 -53.46
CA ALA A 58 37.49 11.87 -53.75
C ALA A 58 37.91 11.09 -55.01
N LEU A 59 37.39 9.87 -55.19
CA LEU A 59 37.63 9.04 -56.38
C LEU A 59 37.05 9.69 -57.64
N LEU A 60 35.84 10.26 -57.55
CA LEU A 60 35.23 10.99 -58.66
C LEU A 60 36.06 12.23 -59.04
N ALA A 61 36.54 12.99 -58.05
CA ALA A 61 37.41 14.13 -58.29
C ALA A 61 38.73 13.73 -58.97
N TRP A 62 39.34 12.64 -58.54
CA TRP A 62 40.57 12.09 -59.14
C TRP A 62 40.35 11.61 -60.58
N LEU A 63 39.21 10.97 -60.87
CA LEU A 63 38.87 10.53 -62.22
C LEU A 63 38.72 11.70 -63.19
N ILE A 64 38.09 12.79 -62.75
CA ILE A 64 37.91 14.01 -63.54
C ILE A 64 39.25 14.68 -63.84
N THR A 65 40.17 14.75 -62.88
CA THR A 65 41.48 15.37 -63.11
C THR A 65 42.42 14.50 -63.96
N SER A 66 42.34 13.16 -63.85
CA SER A 66 43.14 12.25 -64.67
C SER A 66 42.76 12.32 -66.16
N GLN A 67 41.46 12.37 -66.49
CA GLN A 67 41.00 12.40 -67.88
C GLN A 67 41.27 13.72 -68.63
N ALA A 68 41.56 14.81 -67.92
CA ALA A 68 41.82 16.12 -68.55
C ALA A 68 43.16 16.20 -69.33
N GLY A 69 44.04 15.20 -69.21
CA GLY A 69 45.30 15.11 -69.95
C GLY A 69 45.15 14.45 -71.33
N ASP A 70 44.58 15.15 -72.31
CA ASP A 70 44.33 14.61 -73.66
C ASP A 70 45.62 14.50 -74.50
N LEU A 71 46.45 13.50 -74.18
CA LEU A 71 47.79 13.25 -74.73
C LEU A 71 47.78 13.05 -76.25
N GLN A 72 46.68 12.55 -76.82
CA GLN A 72 46.57 12.25 -78.26
C GLN A 72 46.42 13.51 -79.11
N GLY A 73 45.67 14.52 -78.63
CA GLY A 73 45.50 15.79 -79.32
C GLY A 73 46.82 16.57 -79.45
N ALA A 74 47.58 16.65 -78.37
CA ALA A 74 48.89 17.32 -78.34
C ALA A 74 49.90 16.67 -79.29
N ARG A 75 49.96 15.32 -79.32
CA ARG A 75 50.89 14.60 -80.22
C ARG A 75 50.53 14.78 -81.70
N LYS A 76 49.25 14.75 -82.09
CA LYS A 76 48.82 15.02 -83.48
C LYS A 76 49.22 16.42 -83.95
N ALA A 77 49.05 17.43 -83.10
CA ALA A 77 49.45 18.80 -83.41
C ALA A 77 50.96 18.91 -83.65
N ALA A 78 51.78 18.25 -82.82
CA ALA A 78 53.23 18.23 -82.99
C ALA A 78 53.65 17.61 -84.33
N VAL A 79 53.08 16.46 -84.73
CA VAL A 79 53.39 15.81 -86.02
C VAL A 79 53.10 16.72 -87.20
N ARG A 80 51.94 17.39 -87.19
CA ARG A 80 51.57 18.35 -88.23
C ARG A 80 52.64 19.44 -88.37
N GLN A 81 53.08 20.02 -87.26
CA GLN A 81 54.11 21.07 -87.27
C GLN A 81 55.44 20.59 -87.86
N HIS A 82 55.85 19.35 -87.59
CA HIS A 82 57.07 18.79 -88.16
C HIS A 82 56.98 18.58 -89.67
N VAL A 83 55.84 18.11 -90.18
CA VAL A 83 55.62 17.94 -91.63
C VAL A 83 55.61 19.28 -92.36
N GLU A 84 55.07 20.35 -91.74
CA GLU A 84 55.13 21.71 -92.28
C GLU A 84 56.58 22.21 -92.45
N ILE A 85 57.48 21.89 -91.52
CA ILE A 85 58.91 22.22 -91.63
C ILE A 85 59.53 21.48 -92.82
N ALA A 86 59.26 20.18 -92.96
CA ALA A 86 59.79 19.38 -94.05
C ALA A 86 59.22 19.81 -95.43
N HIS A 87 57.96 20.26 -95.47
CA HIS A 87 57.35 20.90 -96.65
C HIS A 87 58.08 22.20 -97.03
N GLY A 88 58.45 23.02 -96.05
CA GLY A 88 59.30 24.21 -96.27
C GLY A 88 60.66 23.88 -96.89
N MET A 89 61.24 22.72 -96.59
CA MET A 89 62.49 22.27 -97.23
C MET A 89 62.29 21.87 -98.69
N LEU A 90 61.13 21.30 -99.07
CA LEU A 90 60.78 21.10 -100.47
C LEU A 90 60.68 22.44 -101.20
N ALA A 91 60.03 23.43 -100.61
CA ALA A 91 59.91 24.78 -101.17
C ALA A 91 61.28 25.49 -101.29
N TRP A 92 62.21 25.26 -100.36
CA TRP A 92 63.58 25.76 -100.48
C TRP A 92 64.33 25.09 -101.66
N ALA A 93 64.24 23.77 -101.79
CA ALA A 93 64.90 23.06 -102.89
C ALA A 93 64.28 23.41 -104.26
N GLN A 94 62.96 23.65 -104.34
CA GLN A 94 62.29 24.11 -105.55
C GLN A 94 62.66 25.56 -105.92
N ARG A 95 63.05 26.41 -104.96
CA ARG A 95 63.65 27.72 -105.28
C ARG A 95 65.02 27.59 -105.94
N GLN A 96 65.83 26.62 -105.53
CA GLN A 96 67.11 26.33 -106.20
C GLN A 96 66.89 25.89 -107.66
N GLU A 97 65.82 25.15 -107.95
CA GLU A 97 65.39 24.83 -109.32
C GLU A 97 65.07 26.11 -110.12
N ALA A 98 64.32 27.04 -109.52
CA ALA A 98 63.98 28.33 -110.16
C ALA A 98 65.22 29.23 -110.39
N GLU A 99 66.27 29.09 -109.59
CA GLU A 99 67.54 29.82 -109.70
C GLU A 99 68.55 29.18 -110.68
N GLY A 100 68.16 28.11 -111.39
CA GLY A 100 68.93 27.53 -112.50
C GLY A 100 69.46 26.11 -112.27
N MET A 101 69.15 25.48 -111.13
CA MET A 101 69.48 24.07 -110.89
C MET A 101 68.54 23.13 -111.70
N PRO A 102 69.04 22.08 -112.37
CA PRO A 102 68.18 21.09 -113.01
C PRO A 102 67.21 20.46 -112.01
N ARG A 103 65.94 20.30 -112.40
CA ARG A 103 64.87 19.73 -111.56
C ARG A 103 65.24 18.41 -110.89
N GLU A 104 65.91 17.50 -111.61
CA GLU A 104 66.37 16.23 -111.04
C GLU A 104 67.38 16.43 -109.90
N GLN A 105 68.26 17.41 -110.03
CA GLN A 105 69.27 17.73 -109.02
C GLN A 105 68.64 18.40 -107.78
N ALA A 106 67.67 19.29 -107.98
CA ALA A 106 66.89 19.90 -106.90
C ALA A 106 66.04 18.87 -106.13
N GLN A 107 65.39 17.96 -106.86
CA GLN A 107 64.64 16.85 -106.29
C GLN A 107 65.54 15.86 -105.53
N ALA A 108 66.73 15.54 -106.06
CA ALA A 108 67.70 14.70 -105.36
C ALA A 108 68.21 15.36 -104.07
N LEU A 109 68.47 16.66 -104.09
CA LEU A 109 68.87 17.44 -102.92
C LEU A 109 67.79 17.42 -101.83
N ALA A 110 66.54 17.65 -102.20
CA ALA A 110 65.40 17.63 -101.28
C ALA A 110 65.19 16.25 -100.64
N LYS A 111 65.22 15.18 -101.46
CA LYS A 111 65.12 13.80 -100.96
C LYS A 111 66.21 13.49 -99.95
N ARG A 112 67.47 13.84 -100.24
CA ARG A 112 68.60 13.59 -99.34
C ARG A 112 68.49 14.35 -98.02
N ALA A 113 68.06 15.62 -98.07
CA ALA A 113 67.90 16.44 -96.88
C ALA A 113 66.77 15.91 -95.97
N ILE A 114 65.62 15.54 -96.55
CA ILE A 114 64.47 15.04 -95.79
C ILE A 114 64.71 13.62 -95.28
N ALA A 115 65.37 12.76 -96.06
CA ALA A 115 65.66 11.37 -95.66
C ALA A 115 66.49 11.27 -94.36
N GLN A 116 67.31 12.28 -94.07
CA GLN A 116 68.15 12.33 -92.86
C GLN A 116 67.42 12.91 -91.64
N LEU A 117 66.28 13.57 -91.82
CA LEU A 117 65.55 14.17 -90.70
C LEU A 117 64.94 13.12 -89.78
N ARG A 118 65.15 13.30 -88.48
CA ARG A 118 64.47 12.54 -87.42
C ARG A 118 63.95 13.50 -86.36
N TYR A 119 62.80 13.20 -85.77
CA TYR A 119 62.30 13.87 -84.58
C TYR A 119 61.83 12.84 -83.56
N GLU A 120 61.77 13.24 -82.29
CA GLU A 120 61.49 12.33 -81.16
C GLU A 120 62.39 11.07 -81.19
N GLY A 121 63.63 11.23 -81.65
CA GLY A 121 64.68 10.21 -81.70
C GLY A 121 64.51 9.11 -82.77
N LYS A 122 63.30 8.88 -83.28
CA LYS A 122 63.00 7.71 -84.14
C LYS A 122 61.99 7.96 -85.27
N GLU A 123 61.23 9.05 -85.22
CA GLU A 123 60.22 9.34 -86.25
C GLU A 123 60.88 9.90 -87.51
N TYR A 124 60.30 9.61 -88.66
CA TYR A 124 60.89 9.87 -89.97
C TYR A 124 59.87 10.44 -90.95
N PHE A 125 60.38 11.07 -92.01
CA PHE A 125 59.58 11.62 -93.09
C PHE A 125 59.65 10.72 -94.32
N PHE A 126 58.55 10.60 -95.04
CA PHE A 126 58.48 9.90 -96.32
C PHE A 126 57.87 10.83 -97.38
N ILE A 127 58.19 10.57 -98.64
CA ILE A 127 57.65 11.28 -99.80
C ILE A 127 57.05 10.25 -100.74
N SER A 128 55.82 10.51 -101.16
CA SER A 128 55.12 9.81 -102.23
C SER A 128 54.74 10.79 -103.33
N ASP A 129 54.22 10.32 -104.46
CA ASP A 129 53.68 11.18 -105.50
C ASP A 129 52.14 11.15 -105.51
N MET A 130 51.56 12.04 -106.31
CA MET A 130 50.11 12.13 -106.50
C MET A 130 49.54 10.94 -107.26
N GLN A 131 50.32 10.01 -107.81
CA GLN A 131 49.87 8.74 -108.42
C GLN A 131 50.00 7.56 -107.44
N ALA A 132 50.30 7.81 -106.17
CA ALA A 132 50.56 6.81 -105.14
C ALA A 132 51.89 6.04 -105.32
N GLY A 133 52.81 6.53 -106.14
CA GLY A 133 54.19 6.06 -106.20
C GLY A 133 55.01 6.50 -104.98
N VAL A 134 55.96 5.67 -104.56
CA VAL A 134 56.86 6.00 -103.45
C VAL A 134 58.07 6.73 -104.00
N VAL A 135 58.27 7.98 -103.60
CA VAL A 135 59.36 8.84 -104.09
C VAL A 135 60.61 8.73 -103.22
N MET A 136 60.43 8.62 -101.90
CA MET A 136 61.51 8.44 -100.92
C MET A 136 60.96 7.90 -99.61
N HIS A 137 61.53 6.80 -99.10
CA HIS A 137 61.21 6.24 -97.79
C HIS A 137 62.50 5.85 -97.03
N PRO A 138 62.88 6.55 -95.95
CA PRO A 138 64.21 6.45 -95.37
C PRO A 138 64.46 5.15 -94.58
N ILE A 139 63.40 4.42 -94.22
CA ILE A 139 63.48 3.14 -93.50
C ILE A 139 63.31 1.94 -94.43
N LYS A 140 62.73 2.15 -95.63
CA LYS A 140 62.42 1.11 -96.62
C LYS A 140 62.79 1.62 -98.03
N PRO A 141 64.08 1.93 -98.27
CA PRO A 141 64.53 2.48 -99.54
C PRO A 141 64.26 1.53 -100.73
N GLU A 142 64.03 0.25 -100.49
CA GLU A 142 63.61 -0.73 -101.49
C GLU A 142 62.23 -0.42 -102.12
N LEU A 143 61.46 0.52 -101.55
CA LEU A 143 60.20 1.01 -102.12
C LEU A 143 60.40 2.21 -103.05
N ASP A 144 61.55 2.89 -103.01
CA ASP A 144 61.78 4.12 -103.76
C ASP A 144 61.67 3.87 -105.28
N GLY A 145 60.87 4.69 -105.96
CA GLY A 145 60.58 4.59 -107.39
C GLY A 145 59.57 3.51 -107.79
N LYS A 146 58.99 2.76 -106.84
CA LYS A 146 57.95 1.75 -107.11
C LYS A 146 56.55 2.35 -107.03
N ASP A 147 55.62 1.76 -107.77
CA ASP A 147 54.20 2.04 -107.63
C ASP A 147 53.69 1.54 -106.27
N GLY A 148 53.26 2.47 -105.41
CA GLY A 148 52.73 2.18 -104.09
C GLY A 148 51.22 1.97 -104.07
N SER A 149 50.52 2.09 -105.21
CA SER A 149 49.06 1.92 -105.30
C SER A 149 48.59 0.53 -104.86
N GLY A 150 49.43 -0.49 -105.03
CA GLY A 150 49.20 -1.86 -104.60
C GLY A 150 49.62 -2.18 -103.16
N ILE A 151 50.32 -1.28 -102.47
CA ILE A 151 50.81 -1.51 -101.10
C ILE A 151 49.67 -1.28 -100.12
N LYS A 152 49.25 -2.35 -99.45
CA LYS A 152 48.19 -2.35 -98.46
C LYS A 152 48.73 -2.67 -97.06
N ASP A 153 48.10 -2.10 -96.05
CA ASP A 153 48.32 -2.53 -94.67
C ASP A 153 47.68 -3.92 -94.40
N PRO A 154 47.91 -4.55 -93.23
CA PRO A 154 47.31 -5.85 -92.89
C PRO A 154 45.78 -5.90 -92.95
N ASN A 155 45.10 -4.77 -92.86
CA ASN A 155 43.65 -4.66 -92.95
C ASN A 155 43.17 -4.46 -94.40
N GLY A 156 44.07 -4.49 -95.37
CA GLY A 156 43.77 -4.29 -96.79
C GLY A 156 43.66 -2.82 -97.20
N PHE A 157 44.05 -1.87 -96.34
CA PHE A 157 43.96 -0.44 -96.60
C PHE A 157 45.13 0.04 -97.47
N ALA A 158 44.84 0.61 -98.64
CA ALA A 158 45.83 1.10 -99.59
C ALA A 158 46.37 2.48 -99.18
N LEU A 159 47.41 2.49 -98.34
CA LEU A 159 47.86 3.70 -97.63
C LEU A 159 48.40 4.81 -98.55
N PHE A 160 49.21 4.51 -99.58
CA PHE A 160 49.74 5.54 -100.48
C PHE A 160 48.65 6.15 -101.37
N LYS A 161 47.66 5.33 -101.76
CA LYS A 161 46.47 5.83 -102.44
C LYS A 161 45.67 6.76 -101.52
N ALA A 162 45.49 6.38 -100.26
CA ALA A 162 44.81 7.21 -99.28
C ALA A 162 45.56 8.53 -99.02
N PHE A 163 46.90 8.54 -98.99
CA PHE A 163 47.68 9.78 -98.88
C PHE A 163 47.45 10.71 -100.07
N ALA A 164 47.48 10.17 -101.29
CA ALA A 164 47.21 10.94 -102.49
C ALA A 164 45.76 11.44 -102.53
N ASP A 165 44.78 10.60 -102.17
CA ASP A 165 43.37 10.96 -102.13
C ASP A 165 43.08 12.04 -101.08
N GLU A 166 43.67 11.93 -99.89
CA GLU A 166 43.53 12.92 -98.81
C GLU A 166 44.09 14.29 -99.23
N VAL A 167 45.28 14.29 -99.83
CA VAL A 167 45.89 15.52 -100.34
C VAL A 167 45.12 16.09 -101.53
N ARG A 168 44.57 15.26 -102.43
CA ARG A 168 43.73 15.75 -103.54
C ARG A 168 42.44 16.41 -103.06
N GLN A 169 41.82 15.87 -102.02
CA GLN A 169 40.55 16.39 -101.50
C GLN A 169 40.76 17.63 -100.63
N HIS A 170 41.78 17.63 -99.76
CA HIS A 170 41.92 18.63 -98.69
C HIS A 170 43.25 19.40 -98.72
N GLY A 171 44.17 19.06 -99.62
CA GLY A 171 45.54 19.61 -99.69
C GLY A 171 46.49 19.05 -98.62
N GLN A 172 45.95 18.66 -97.47
CA GLN A 172 46.66 18.05 -96.34
C GLN A 172 45.67 17.36 -95.41
N GLY A 173 46.10 16.37 -94.64
CA GLY A 173 45.22 15.68 -93.71
C GLY A 173 45.93 14.62 -92.88
N PHE A 174 45.20 14.03 -91.93
CA PHE A 174 45.67 12.90 -91.15
C PHE A 174 45.10 11.61 -91.72
N VAL A 175 45.95 10.62 -91.94
CA VAL A 175 45.57 9.29 -92.41
C VAL A 175 46.01 8.27 -91.37
N ALA A 176 45.06 7.45 -90.92
CA ALA A 176 45.28 6.35 -90.00
C ALA A 176 45.45 5.05 -90.77
N TYR A 177 46.50 4.29 -90.46
CA TYR A 177 46.84 3.03 -91.12
C TYR A 177 47.77 2.21 -90.22
N GLN A 178 47.98 0.95 -90.54
CA GLN A 178 48.98 0.15 -89.84
C GLN A 178 50.32 0.13 -90.55
N TRP A 179 51.38 0.41 -89.80
CA TRP A 179 52.75 0.37 -90.32
C TRP A 179 53.74 -0.10 -89.26
N PRO A 180 54.76 -0.89 -89.65
CA PRO A 180 55.79 -1.31 -88.73
C PRO A 180 56.62 -0.13 -88.21
N LYS A 181 57.01 -0.20 -86.94
CA LYS A 181 58.02 0.70 -86.35
C LYS A 181 59.40 0.44 -86.98
N PRO A 182 60.28 1.45 -87.06
CA PRO A 182 61.66 1.22 -87.50
C PRO A 182 62.32 0.08 -86.70
N GLY A 183 62.84 -0.94 -87.39
CA GLY A 183 63.48 -2.12 -86.78
C GLY A 183 62.51 -3.20 -86.27
N GLN A 184 61.20 -3.08 -86.50
CA GLN A 184 60.20 -4.11 -86.14
C GLN A 184 59.40 -4.53 -87.37
N ASP A 185 59.04 -5.81 -87.48
CA ASP A 185 58.27 -6.31 -88.62
C ASP A 185 56.75 -6.23 -88.43
N LYS A 186 56.29 -6.20 -87.17
CA LYS A 186 54.86 -6.20 -86.83
C LYS A 186 54.26 -4.81 -87.03
N PRO A 187 53.26 -4.64 -87.91
CA PRO A 187 52.56 -3.36 -88.05
C PRO A 187 51.77 -3.01 -86.79
N VAL A 188 51.77 -1.73 -86.44
CA VAL A 188 50.99 -1.15 -85.34
C VAL A 188 50.23 0.06 -85.85
N ASP A 189 49.19 0.48 -85.13
CA ASP A 189 48.38 1.64 -85.51
C ASP A 189 49.24 2.91 -85.54
N LYS A 190 49.25 3.56 -86.71
CA LYS A 190 50.01 4.77 -87.00
C LYS A 190 49.07 5.81 -87.60
N ILE A 191 49.18 7.04 -87.12
CA ILE A 191 48.52 8.19 -87.75
C ILE A 191 49.59 9.08 -88.34
N SER A 192 49.55 9.27 -89.66
CA SER A 192 50.43 10.21 -90.35
C SER A 192 49.69 11.45 -90.78
N PHE A 193 50.32 12.60 -90.60
CA PHE A 193 49.93 13.82 -91.30
C PHE A 193 50.63 13.83 -92.66
N VAL A 194 49.87 14.10 -93.72
CA VAL A 194 50.36 14.21 -95.09
C VAL A 194 50.01 15.58 -95.66
N LYS A 195 50.89 16.14 -96.49
CA LYS A 195 50.71 17.44 -97.12
C LYS A 195 51.22 17.42 -98.57
N GLY A 196 50.43 17.99 -99.48
CA GLY A 196 50.78 18.12 -100.89
C GLY A 196 51.82 19.19 -101.17
N PHE A 197 52.70 18.90 -102.11
CA PHE A 197 53.65 19.82 -102.71
C PHE A 197 53.45 19.83 -104.24
N GLU A 198 52.58 20.72 -104.69
CA GLU A 198 52.12 20.80 -106.09
C GLU A 198 53.24 20.94 -107.14
N PRO A 199 54.33 21.72 -106.96
CA PRO A 199 55.34 21.92 -108.00
C PRO A 199 55.96 20.62 -108.54
N TRP A 200 56.08 19.61 -107.67
CA TRP A 200 56.61 18.30 -108.01
C TRP A 200 55.57 17.19 -108.02
N GLY A 201 54.30 17.50 -107.69
CA GLY A 201 53.27 16.49 -107.50
C GLY A 201 53.64 15.51 -106.39
N TRP A 202 54.34 15.97 -105.36
CA TRP A 202 54.78 15.15 -104.24
C TRP A 202 53.85 15.29 -103.04
N VAL A 203 53.79 14.26 -102.21
CA VAL A 203 53.07 14.20 -100.94
C VAL A 203 54.08 13.85 -99.87
N ILE A 204 54.33 14.77 -98.97
CA ILE A 204 55.23 14.56 -97.83
C ILE A 204 54.43 14.20 -96.59
N GLY A 205 54.89 13.22 -95.84
CA GLY A 205 54.22 12.82 -94.61
C GLY A 205 55.16 12.35 -93.52
N SER A 206 54.65 12.41 -92.29
CA SER A 206 55.22 11.77 -91.12
C SER A 206 54.12 11.40 -90.14
N GLY A 207 54.35 10.45 -89.22
CA GLY A 207 53.32 9.98 -88.31
C GLY A 207 53.85 9.40 -87.02
N ILE A 208 52.94 9.24 -86.07
CA ILE A 208 53.17 8.70 -84.72
C ILE A 208 52.40 7.40 -84.52
N TYR A 209 52.96 6.53 -83.69
CA TYR A 209 52.35 5.26 -83.27
C TYR A 209 51.48 5.47 -82.01
N ILE A 210 50.35 4.75 -81.91
CA ILE A 210 49.31 4.98 -80.88
C ILE A 210 49.13 3.75 -79.95
N ASP A 211 50.14 2.92 -79.79
CA ASP A 211 50.07 1.71 -78.96
C ASP A 211 50.24 1.95 -77.44
N ASP A 212 50.81 3.09 -77.04
CA ASP A 212 51.07 3.41 -75.61
C ASP A 212 49.79 3.72 -74.78
N LEU A 213 48.64 3.94 -75.42
CA LEU A 213 47.41 4.41 -74.73
C LEU A 213 46.71 3.29 -73.94
N HIS A 214 46.78 2.05 -74.42
CA HIS A 214 46.09 0.91 -73.78
C HIS A 214 46.74 0.50 -72.46
N ALA A 215 48.06 0.68 -72.32
CA ALA A 215 48.80 0.32 -71.12
C ALA A 215 48.52 1.28 -69.95
N MET A 216 48.33 2.57 -70.22
CA MET A 216 47.96 3.56 -69.19
C MET A 216 46.53 3.34 -68.67
N LEU A 217 45.59 2.99 -69.57
CA LEU A 217 44.18 2.77 -69.20
C LEU A 217 44.00 1.59 -68.23
N LEU A 218 44.76 0.50 -68.42
CA LEU A 218 44.66 -0.68 -67.54
C LEU A 218 45.17 -0.40 -66.12
N SER A 219 46.25 0.37 -65.97
CA SER A 219 46.80 0.73 -64.65
C SER A 219 45.86 1.64 -63.85
N ASP A 220 45.20 2.60 -64.51
CA ASP A 220 44.23 3.49 -63.85
C ASP A 220 42.97 2.74 -63.41
N ILE A 221 42.53 1.74 -64.20
CA ILE A 221 41.42 0.86 -63.83
C ILE A 221 41.78 0.02 -62.60
N GLU A 222 43.01 -0.53 -62.52
CA GLU A 222 43.45 -1.35 -61.39
C GLU A 222 43.43 -0.55 -60.06
N HIS A 223 44.00 0.66 -60.05
CA HIS A 223 44.00 1.52 -58.86
C HIS A 223 42.59 1.95 -58.46
N THR A 224 41.75 2.33 -59.43
CA THR A 224 40.35 2.70 -59.19
C THR A 224 39.57 1.54 -58.58
N ALA A 225 39.71 0.34 -59.15
CA ALA A 225 39.06 -0.86 -58.65
C ALA A 225 39.54 -1.23 -57.24
N ALA A 226 40.83 -1.15 -56.97
CA ALA A 226 41.39 -1.44 -55.65
C ALA A 226 40.87 -0.50 -54.56
N VAL A 227 40.79 0.81 -54.84
CA VAL A 227 40.22 1.80 -53.91
C VAL A 227 38.74 1.54 -53.67
N LEU A 228 37.96 1.24 -54.73
CA LEU A 228 36.54 0.95 -54.60
C LEU A 228 36.29 -0.30 -53.74
N VAL A 229 37.03 -1.38 -53.96
CA VAL A 229 36.94 -2.61 -53.17
C VAL A 229 37.27 -2.33 -51.71
N LEU A 230 38.34 -1.57 -51.43
CA LEU A 230 38.73 -1.21 -50.06
C LEU A 230 37.63 -0.42 -49.34
N VAL A 231 37.01 0.55 -50.00
CA VAL A 231 35.90 1.35 -49.45
C VAL A 231 34.70 0.46 -49.14
N LEU A 232 34.34 -0.45 -50.03
CA LEU A 232 33.23 -1.38 -49.82
C LEU A 232 33.49 -2.34 -48.65
N VAL A 233 34.72 -2.83 -48.49
CA VAL A 233 35.11 -3.69 -47.37
C VAL A 233 35.01 -2.95 -46.04
N ILE A 234 35.53 -1.71 -45.96
CA ILE A 234 35.46 -0.88 -44.74
C ILE A 234 34.00 -0.54 -44.41
N ALA A 235 33.22 -0.09 -45.40
CA ALA A 235 31.81 0.23 -45.21
C ALA A 235 31.00 -1.00 -44.77
N GLY A 236 31.25 -2.16 -45.39
CA GLY A 236 30.64 -3.44 -45.01
C GLY A 236 31.00 -3.87 -43.59
N TYR A 237 32.27 -3.70 -43.19
CA TYR A 237 32.70 -3.99 -41.82
C TYR A 237 31.98 -3.10 -40.79
N LEU A 238 31.92 -1.78 -41.03
CA LEU A 238 31.25 -0.83 -40.14
C LEU A 238 29.73 -1.09 -40.06
N PHE A 239 29.10 -1.40 -41.20
CA PHE A 239 27.68 -1.76 -41.26
C PHE A 239 27.38 -3.04 -40.48
N LEU A 240 28.20 -4.09 -40.61
CA LEU A 240 28.01 -5.32 -39.85
C LEU A 240 28.22 -5.13 -38.35
N CYS A 241 29.17 -4.27 -37.94
CA CYS A 241 29.34 -3.89 -36.52
C CYS A 241 28.10 -3.17 -35.99
N PHE A 242 27.56 -2.22 -36.76
CA PHE A 242 26.31 -1.53 -36.43
C PHE A 242 25.13 -2.49 -36.28
N TYR A 243 24.95 -3.38 -37.27
CA TYR A 243 23.88 -4.38 -37.28
C TYR A 243 23.94 -5.27 -36.04
N LYS A 244 25.12 -5.81 -35.69
CA LYS A 244 25.26 -6.68 -34.51
C LYS A 244 24.94 -5.98 -33.19
N VAL A 245 25.33 -4.71 -33.02
CA VAL A 245 25.03 -3.95 -31.80
C VAL A 245 23.51 -3.69 -31.69
N MET A 246 22.86 -3.30 -32.79
CA MET A 246 21.43 -2.99 -32.80
C MET A 246 20.56 -4.25 -32.65
N ASP A 247 20.85 -5.31 -33.40
CA ASP A 247 20.10 -6.57 -33.34
C ASP A 247 20.20 -7.21 -31.94
N GLY A 248 21.41 -7.22 -31.35
CA GLY A 248 21.61 -7.70 -29.99
C GLY A 248 20.81 -6.92 -28.95
N GLY A 249 20.87 -5.58 -28.98
CA GLY A 249 20.15 -4.72 -28.02
C GLY A 249 18.63 -4.85 -28.10
N LEU A 250 18.09 -4.93 -29.32
CA LEU A 250 16.65 -5.07 -29.54
C LEU A 250 16.14 -6.48 -29.19
N ASN A 251 16.90 -7.53 -29.52
CA ASN A 251 16.52 -8.91 -29.17
C ASN A 251 16.47 -9.11 -27.65
N GLU A 252 17.41 -8.53 -26.91
CA GLU A 252 17.40 -8.64 -25.45
C GLU A 252 16.28 -7.83 -24.80
N THR A 253 16.01 -6.63 -25.31
CA THR A 253 14.84 -5.85 -24.89
C THR A 253 13.56 -6.64 -25.11
N ARG A 254 13.42 -7.30 -26.27
CA ARG A 254 12.28 -8.18 -26.57
C ARG A 254 12.18 -9.35 -25.60
N ARG A 255 13.30 -9.98 -25.24
CA ARG A 255 13.35 -11.08 -24.26
C ARG A 255 12.81 -10.65 -22.90
N HIS A 256 13.22 -9.48 -22.40
CA HIS A 256 12.73 -8.96 -21.12
C HIS A 256 11.26 -8.52 -21.18
N LEU A 257 10.80 -7.97 -22.30
CA LEU A 257 9.37 -7.65 -22.49
C LEU A 257 8.49 -8.91 -22.46
N HIS A 258 8.92 -10.00 -23.11
CA HIS A 258 8.22 -11.28 -23.02
C HIS A 258 8.22 -11.82 -21.59
N ALA A 259 9.36 -11.80 -20.90
CA ALA A 259 9.45 -12.22 -19.50
C ALA A 259 8.45 -11.45 -18.61
N ILE A 260 8.37 -10.11 -18.74
CA ILE A 260 7.41 -9.29 -17.98
C ILE A 260 5.96 -9.66 -18.32
N THR A 261 5.66 -9.90 -19.60
CA THR A 261 4.31 -10.29 -20.06
C THR A 261 3.89 -11.64 -19.52
N ASP A 262 4.83 -12.59 -19.42
CA ASP A 262 4.63 -13.92 -18.84
C ASP A 262 4.63 -13.91 -17.31
N GLY A 263 4.80 -12.74 -16.68
CA GLY A 263 4.84 -12.56 -15.24
C GLY A 263 6.22 -12.83 -14.61
N ASP A 264 7.25 -13.14 -15.38
CA ASP A 264 8.60 -13.32 -14.84
C ASP A 264 9.30 -11.97 -14.62
N LEU A 265 9.30 -11.52 -13.35
CA LEU A 265 10.02 -10.34 -12.90
C LEU A 265 11.34 -10.71 -12.19
N THR A 266 11.86 -11.93 -12.32
CA THR A 266 13.07 -12.36 -11.58
C THR A 266 14.36 -11.79 -12.18
N SER A 267 14.43 -11.66 -13.52
CA SER A 267 15.61 -11.14 -14.22
C SER A 267 15.59 -9.62 -14.34
N SER A 268 16.73 -8.92 -14.28
CA SER A 268 16.78 -7.46 -14.49
C SER A 268 17.48 -7.11 -15.82
N PRO A 269 16.90 -6.26 -16.68
CA PRO A 269 17.60 -5.75 -17.86
C PRO A 269 18.89 -5.06 -17.44
N SER A 270 20.02 -5.59 -17.93
CA SER A 270 21.33 -4.96 -17.72
C SER A 270 21.68 -4.15 -18.97
N PRO A 271 21.54 -2.81 -18.96
CA PRO A 271 21.86 -1.98 -20.11
C PRO A 271 23.36 -2.02 -20.39
N TRP A 272 23.74 -2.33 -21.63
CA TRP A 272 25.13 -2.24 -22.07
C TRP A 272 25.33 -1.06 -23.03
N GLY A 273 26.36 -0.26 -22.79
CA GLY A 273 26.66 0.89 -23.64
C GLY A 273 25.89 2.16 -23.32
N ARG A 274 25.90 3.11 -24.26
CA ARG A 274 25.37 4.47 -24.08
C ARG A 274 24.45 4.91 -25.22
N ASP A 275 24.07 3.98 -26.09
CA ASP A 275 23.17 4.24 -27.21
C ASP A 275 21.69 4.17 -26.81
N GLU A 276 20.81 4.34 -27.78
CA GLU A 276 19.35 4.37 -27.61
C GLU A 276 18.81 3.01 -27.13
N ALA A 277 19.42 1.89 -27.55
CA ALA A 277 19.06 0.56 -27.05
C ALA A 277 19.40 0.42 -25.56
N ALA A 278 20.57 0.92 -25.13
CA ALA A 278 20.94 0.96 -23.71
C ALA A 278 20.02 1.88 -22.89
N ALA A 279 19.51 2.97 -23.49
CA ALA A 279 18.52 3.84 -22.84
C ALA A 279 17.19 3.12 -22.64
N LEU A 280 16.67 2.46 -23.68
CA LEU A 280 15.44 1.67 -23.60
C LEU A 280 15.53 0.55 -22.56
N MET A 281 16.69 -0.12 -22.44
CA MET A 281 16.91 -1.13 -21.41
C MET A 281 16.93 -0.53 -19.99
N ARG A 282 17.42 0.70 -19.79
CA ARG A 282 17.34 1.39 -18.48
C ARG A 282 15.90 1.69 -18.10
N ASP A 283 15.11 2.21 -19.04
CA ASP A 283 13.70 2.52 -18.81
C ASP A 283 12.90 1.24 -18.52
N LEU A 284 13.21 0.15 -19.24
CA LEU A 284 12.63 -1.16 -18.99
C LEU A 284 12.99 -1.71 -17.60
N ALA A 285 14.23 -1.53 -17.15
CA ALA A 285 14.66 -1.92 -15.82
C ALA A 285 13.91 -1.13 -14.73
N GLN A 286 13.75 0.18 -14.89
CA GLN A 286 12.97 1.01 -13.96
C GLN A 286 11.49 0.63 -13.91
N MET A 287 10.89 0.33 -15.07
CA MET A 287 9.51 -0.14 -15.15
C MET A 287 9.35 -1.48 -14.42
N GLN A 288 10.27 -2.42 -14.65
CA GLN A 288 10.23 -3.72 -14.00
C GLN A 288 10.41 -3.61 -12.47
N ASP A 289 11.29 -2.74 -12.01
CA ASP A 289 11.49 -2.47 -10.58
C ASP A 289 10.24 -1.89 -9.91
N SER A 290 9.58 -0.94 -10.58
CA SER A 290 8.30 -0.39 -10.13
C SER A 290 7.20 -1.46 -10.05
N LEU A 291 7.14 -2.37 -11.04
CA LEU A 291 6.21 -3.51 -11.04
C LEU A 291 6.51 -4.49 -9.91
N ARG A 292 7.79 -4.82 -9.68
CA ARG A 292 8.24 -5.67 -8.56
C ARG A 292 7.75 -5.13 -7.22
N HIS A 293 8.00 -3.85 -6.96
CA HIS A 293 7.57 -3.20 -5.72
C HIS A 293 6.05 -3.14 -5.57
N MET A 294 5.32 -2.90 -6.67
CA MET A 294 3.85 -2.91 -6.67
C MET A 294 3.31 -4.30 -6.34
N VAL A 295 3.79 -5.34 -7.02
CA VAL A 295 3.40 -6.75 -6.77
C VAL A 295 3.71 -7.17 -5.34
N LEU A 296 4.91 -6.85 -4.85
CA LEU A 296 5.32 -7.19 -3.48
C LEU A 296 4.43 -6.48 -2.45
N ARG A 297 4.15 -5.18 -2.64
CA ARG A 297 3.25 -4.41 -1.78
C ARG A 297 1.85 -5.00 -1.75
N VAL A 298 1.31 -5.37 -2.92
CA VAL A 298 -0.01 -6.00 -3.01
C VAL A 298 -0.04 -7.33 -2.26
N ARG A 299 0.99 -8.18 -2.38
CA ARG A 299 1.09 -9.44 -1.60
C ARG A 299 1.08 -9.19 -0.10
N VAL A 300 1.96 -8.33 0.38
CA VAL A 300 2.08 -8.02 1.81
C VAL A 300 0.80 -7.41 2.36
N THR A 301 0.18 -6.47 1.64
CA THR A 301 -1.09 -5.88 2.07
C THR A 301 -2.24 -6.87 2.01
N SER A 302 -2.26 -7.80 1.06
CA SER A 302 -3.29 -8.86 1.00
C SER A 302 -3.17 -9.81 2.20
N ASP A 303 -1.96 -10.26 2.55
CA ASP A 303 -1.72 -11.06 3.75
C ASP A 303 -2.15 -10.33 5.02
N GLN A 304 -1.87 -9.02 5.11
CA GLN A 304 -2.33 -8.19 6.23
C GLN A 304 -3.87 -8.12 6.29
N ILE A 305 -4.56 -7.98 5.15
CA ILE A 305 -6.03 -7.98 5.12
C ILE A 305 -6.59 -9.34 5.54
N VAL A 306 -5.99 -10.45 5.10
CA VAL A 306 -6.39 -11.80 5.54
C VAL A 306 -6.26 -11.92 7.05
N HIS A 307 -5.10 -11.54 7.60
CA HIS A 307 -4.86 -11.59 9.04
C HIS A 307 -5.84 -10.72 9.83
N SER A 308 -6.03 -9.46 9.44
CA SER A 308 -6.99 -8.56 10.10
C SER A 308 -8.43 -9.06 9.96
N SER A 309 -8.80 -9.68 8.84
CA SER A 309 -10.13 -10.27 8.67
C SER A 309 -10.37 -11.45 9.60
N ASP A 310 -9.35 -12.30 9.82
CA ASP A 310 -9.41 -13.39 10.79
C ASP A 310 -9.52 -12.86 12.24
N GLU A 311 -8.81 -11.78 12.57
CA GLU A 311 -8.95 -11.12 13.88
C GLU A 311 -10.37 -10.54 14.08
N ILE A 312 -10.93 -9.89 13.06
CA ILE A 312 -12.31 -9.35 13.13
C ILE A 312 -13.32 -10.49 13.26
N ALA A 313 -13.17 -11.58 12.51
CA ALA A 313 -14.05 -12.75 12.60
C ALA A 313 -13.99 -13.38 14.00
N SER A 314 -12.80 -13.53 14.58
CA SER A 314 -12.65 -14.00 15.96
C SER A 314 -13.28 -13.04 16.97
N GLY A 315 -13.15 -11.72 16.77
CA GLY A 315 -13.80 -10.71 17.60
C GLY A 315 -15.32 -10.75 17.50
N ALA A 316 -15.87 -11.01 16.31
CA ALA A 316 -17.30 -11.17 16.09
C ALA A 316 -17.84 -12.40 16.83
N LEU A 317 -17.11 -13.53 16.83
CA LEU A 317 -17.48 -14.72 17.61
C LEU A 317 -17.50 -14.47 19.12
N ASP A 318 -16.51 -13.75 19.66
CA ASP A 318 -16.51 -13.34 21.07
C ASP A 318 -17.71 -12.45 21.40
N LEU A 319 -18.01 -11.49 20.52
CA LEU A 319 -19.19 -10.64 20.67
C LEU A 319 -20.49 -11.45 20.59
N SER A 320 -20.57 -12.48 19.75
CA SER A 320 -21.70 -13.41 19.69
C SER A 320 -21.96 -14.06 21.04
N ALA A 321 -20.93 -14.68 21.63
CA ALA A 321 -21.03 -15.37 22.91
C ALA A 321 -21.46 -14.42 24.04
N ARG A 322 -20.93 -13.19 24.03
CA ARG A 322 -21.34 -12.16 25.00
C ARG A 322 -22.77 -11.66 24.78
N THR A 323 -23.23 -11.62 23.54
CA THR A 323 -24.60 -11.23 23.18
C THR A 323 -25.60 -12.32 23.59
N GLU A 324 -25.27 -13.60 23.37
CA GLU A 324 -26.06 -14.74 23.87
C GLU A 324 -26.13 -14.76 25.40
N GLN A 325 -25.01 -14.52 26.09
CA GLN A 325 -25.00 -14.41 27.55
C GLN A 325 -25.85 -13.22 28.03
N ALA A 326 -25.80 -12.09 27.34
CA ALA A 326 -26.63 -10.93 27.66
C ALA A 326 -28.12 -11.23 27.47
N ALA A 327 -28.49 -11.96 26.42
CA ALA A 327 -29.86 -12.40 26.19
C ALA A 327 -30.35 -13.30 27.34
N ALA A 328 -29.57 -14.29 27.75
CA ALA A 328 -29.91 -15.15 28.88
C ALA A 328 -30.09 -14.37 30.20
N ASN A 329 -29.19 -13.42 30.48
CA ASN A 329 -29.30 -12.56 31.67
C ASN A 329 -30.53 -11.64 31.60
N LEU A 330 -30.93 -11.19 30.41
CA LEU A 330 -32.14 -10.37 30.21
C LEU A 330 -33.41 -11.20 30.41
N GLU A 331 -33.44 -12.47 29.98
CA GLU A 331 -34.55 -13.39 30.26
C GLU A 331 -34.73 -13.62 31.78
N GLU A 332 -33.63 -13.87 32.51
CA GLU A 332 -33.66 -14.01 33.96
C GLU A 332 -34.12 -12.72 34.66
N SER A 333 -33.65 -11.57 34.17
CA SER A 333 -34.07 -10.26 34.68
C SER A 333 -35.56 -10.02 34.43
N ALA A 334 -36.07 -10.37 33.25
CA ALA A 334 -37.48 -10.24 32.92
C ALA A 334 -38.35 -11.13 33.81
N ALA A 335 -37.97 -12.39 34.02
CA ALA A 335 -38.66 -13.31 34.94
C ALA A 335 -38.67 -12.78 36.39
N SER A 336 -37.53 -12.28 36.86
CA SER A 336 -37.43 -11.65 38.19
C SER A 336 -38.33 -10.42 38.31
N MET A 337 -38.44 -9.63 37.25
CA MET A 337 -39.30 -8.45 37.22
C MET A 337 -40.79 -8.80 37.25
N GLU A 338 -41.20 -9.89 36.59
CA GLU A 338 -42.57 -10.42 36.69
C GLU A 338 -42.89 -10.90 38.12
N GLU A 339 -41.96 -11.61 38.77
CA GLU A 339 -42.11 -12.06 40.15
C GLU A 339 -42.21 -10.89 41.14
N ILE A 340 -41.35 -9.88 40.98
CA ILE A 340 -41.39 -8.65 41.80
C ILE A 340 -42.71 -7.90 41.55
N SER A 341 -43.16 -7.79 40.30
CA SER A 341 -44.43 -7.13 39.96
C SER A 341 -45.62 -7.82 40.65
N SER A 342 -45.67 -9.15 40.59
CA SER A 342 -46.67 -9.97 41.29
C SER A 342 -46.64 -9.73 42.81
N THR A 343 -45.45 -9.74 43.41
CA THR A 343 -45.26 -9.56 44.85
C THR A 343 -45.69 -8.17 45.32
N VAL A 344 -45.38 -7.13 44.55
CA VAL A 344 -45.80 -5.75 44.84
C VAL A 344 -47.32 -5.59 44.71
N SER A 345 -47.92 -6.20 43.68
CA SER A 345 -49.39 -6.21 43.51
C SER A 345 -50.09 -6.88 44.69
N SER A 346 -49.63 -8.08 45.07
CA SER A 346 -50.16 -8.81 46.24
C SER A 346 -49.97 -8.01 47.53
N SER A 347 -48.82 -7.36 47.72
CA SER A 347 -48.58 -6.49 48.88
C SER A 347 -49.54 -5.31 48.93
N ALA A 348 -49.87 -4.70 47.79
CA ALA A 348 -50.84 -3.61 47.71
C ALA A 348 -52.25 -4.10 48.10
N GLU A 349 -52.67 -5.27 47.61
CA GLU A 349 -53.96 -5.88 47.98
C GLU A 349 -54.04 -6.23 49.46
N HIS A 350 -53.04 -6.92 50.01
CA HIS A 350 -52.98 -7.28 51.43
C HIS A 350 -52.94 -6.05 52.34
N THR A 351 -52.26 -4.99 51.92
CA THR A 351 -52.22 -3.73 52.66
C THR A 351 -53.60 -3.06 52.68
N ALA A 352 -54.33 -3.09 51.56
CA ALA A 352 -55.68 -2.55 51.49
C ALA A 352 -56.66 -3.34 52.38
N GLU A 353 -56.56 -4.66 52.39
CA GLU A 353 -57.35 -5.54 53.26
C GLU A 353 -57.04 -5.30 54.75
N ALA A 354 -55.76 -5.24 55.11
CA ALA A 354 -55.33 -4.95 56.47
C ALA A 354 -55.79 -3.56 56.94
N SER A 355 -55.80 -2.57 56.05
CA SER A 355 -56.28 -1.21 56.33
C SER A 355 -57.78 -1.22 56.60
N GLN A 356 -58.56 -1.98 55.82
CA GLN A 356 -59.98 -2.17 56.10
C GLN A 356 -60.21 -2.85 57.46
N LEU A 357 -59.44 -3.89 57.79
CA LEU A 357 -59.55 -4.58 59.08
C LEU A 357 -59.19 -3.67 60.25
N ALA A 358 -58.16 -2.84 60.13
CA ALA A 358 -57.78 -1.86 61.13
C ALA A 358 -58.90 -0.83 61.39
N ARG A 359 -59.56 -0.34 60.33
CA ARG A 359 -60.74 0.55 60.46
C ARG A 359 -61.92 -0.15 61.15
N GLN A 360 -62.20 -1.41 60.80
CA GLN A 360 -63.25 -2.19 61.44
C GLN A 360 -62.96 -2.39 62.93
N ASN A 361 -61.73 -2.76 63.30
CA ASN A 361 -61.31 -2.90 64.69
C ASN A 361 -61.42 -1.58 65.47
N ALA A 362 -61.02 -0.46 64.87
CA ALA A 362 -61.20 0.86 65.48
C ALA A 362 -62.67 1.17 65.75
N GLN A 363 -63.56 0.81 64.82
CA GLN A 363 -65.00 1.00 64.97
C GLN A 363 -65.60 0.11 66.05
N THR A 364 -65.26 -1.19 66.07
CA THR A 364 -65.70 -2.12 67.13
C THR A 364 -65.20 -1.68 68.51
N ALA A 365 -63.96 -1.22 68.61
CA ALA A 365 -63.42 -0.68 69.85
C ALA A 365 -64.17 0.60 70.27
N ALA A 366 -64.44 1.53 69.34
CA ALA A 366 -65.22 2.74 69.65
C ALA A 366 -66.63 2.41 70.17
N ASP A 367 -67.27 1.41 69.58
CA ASP A 367 -68.57 0.90 70.03
C ASP A 367 -68.49 0.29 71.43
N GLY A 368 -67.45 -0.52 71.70
CA GLY A 368 -67.17 -1.05 73.04
C GLY A 368 -66.93 0.05 74.08
N GLY A 369 -66.26 1.13 73.69
CA GLY A 369 -66.01 2.29 74.55
C GLY A 369 -67.30 3.01 74.92
N ARG A 370 -68.23 3.12 73.98
CA ARG A 370 -69.58 3.67 74.22
C ARG A 370 -70.39 2.80 75.17
N VAL A 371 -70.30 1.47 75.06
CA VAL A 371 -70.92 0.54 76.03
C VAL A 371 -70.31 0.70 77.43
N MET A 372 -68.98 0.84 77.55
CA MET A 372 -68.34 1.09 78.86
C MET A 372 -68.80 2.41 79.48
N GLN A 373 -68.98 3.48 78.68
CA GLN A 373 -69.55 4.74 79.17
C GLN A 373 -70.98 4.58 79.68
N GLU A 374 -71.79 3.76 79.01
CA GLU A 374 -73.15 3.46 79.44
C GLU A 374 -73.16 2.68 80.78
N VAL A 375 -72.31 1.66 80.91
CA VAL A 375 -72.14 0.90 82.17
C VAL A 375 -71.67 1.82 83.31
N ALA A 376 -70.73 2.74 83.04
CA ALA A 376 -70.26 3.70 84.03
C ALA A 376 -71.40 4.61 84.52
N ARG A 377 -72.27 5.10 83.61
CA ARG A 377 -73.47 5.88 83.97
C ARG A 377 -74.45 5.06 84.81
N THR A 378 -74.67 3.78 84.48
CA THR A 378 -75.53 2.90 85.27
C THR A 378 -74.98 2.68 86.67
N MET A 379 -73.67 2.44 86.82
CA MET A 379 -73.02 2.30 88.12
C MET A 379 -73.15 3.57 88.97
N GLU A 380 -72.98 4.75 88.37
CA GLU A 380 -73.19 6.02 89.06
C GLU A 380 -74.65 6.22 89.51
N GLY A 381 -75.60 5.75 88.70
CA GLY A 381 -77.02 5.70 89.07
C GLY A 381 -77.28 4.77 90.27
N ILE A 382 -76.69 3.58 90.28
CA ILE A 382 -76.78 2.63 91.40
C ILE A 382 -76.15 3.22 92.66
N ARG A 383 -74.96 3.83 92.55
CA ARG A 383 -74.27 4.50 93.67
C ARG A 383 -75.17 5.56 94.32
N THR A 384 -75.78 6.40 93.50
CA THR A 384 -76.71 7.45 93.95
C THR A 384 -77.96 6.85 94.61
N SER A 385 -78.53 5.79 94.04
CA SER A 385 -79.69 5.10 94.62
C SER A 385 -79.35 4.46 95.97
N SER A 386 -78.22 3.76 96.08
CA SER A 386 -77.76 3.14 97.32
C SER A 386 -77.46 4.17 98.41
N ALA A 387 -76.89 5.33 98.06
CA ALA A 387 -76.70 6.44 99.00
C ALA A 387 -78.04 6.95 99.58
N ARG A 388 -79.07 7.13 98.73
CA ARG A 388 -80.42 7.46 99.22
C ARG A 388 -81.00 6.40 100.15
N ILE A 389 -80.80 5.12 99.84
CA ILE A 389 -81.26 4.04 100.72
C ILE A 389 -80.54 4.14 102.06
N ALA A 390 -79.23 4.39 102.08
CA ALA A 390 -78.47 4.57 103.33
C ALA A 390 -79.03 5.71 104.19
N ASP A 391 -79.42 6.84 103.58
CA ASP A 391 -80.05 7.97 104.28
C ASP A 391 -81.43 7.62 104.86
N ILE A 392 -82.25 6.89 104.08
CA ILE A 392 -83.57 6.41 104.53
C ILE A 392 -83.41 5.46 105.72
N ILE A 393 -82.48 4.51 105.64
CA ILE A 393 -82.20 3.57 106.73
C ILE A 393 -81.67 4.29 107.96
N GLY A 394 -80.84 5.32 107.80
CA GLY A 394 -80.43 6.20 108.90
C GLY A 394 -81.61 6.92 109.56
N THR A 395 -82.60 7.33 108.77
CA THR A 395 -83.85 7.92 109.29
C THR A 395 -84.69 6.88 110.04
N ILE A 396 -84.80 5.65 109.54
CA ILE A 396 -85.52 4.55 110.20
C ILE A 396 -84.86 4.17 111.53
N ASP A 397 -83.53 4.09 111.58
CA ASP A 397 -82.78 3.88 112.83
C ASP A 397 -83.04 5.00 113.83
N GLY A 398 -83.08 6.26 113.37
CA GLY A 398 -83.48 7.40 114.18
C GLY A 398 -84.92 7.31 114.72
N ILE A 399 -85.89 6.87 113.91
CA ILE A 399 -87.28 6.63 114.32
C ILE A 399 -87.36 5.49 115.34
N ALA A 400 -86.64 4.38 115.11
CA ALA A 400 -86.57 3.26 116.03
C ALA A 400 -85.99 3.68 117.39
N PHE A 401 -84.93 4.49 117.39
CA PHE A 401 -84.37 5.07 118.61
C PHE A 401 -85.37 5.97 119.34
N GLN A 402 -86.03 6.89 118.64
CA GLN A 402 -87.07 7.75 119.22
C GLN A 402 -88.24 6.94 119.80
N THR A 403 -88.68 5.88 119.09
CA THR A 403 -89.76 4.99 119.52
C THR A 403 -89.37 4.19 120.76
N ASN A 404 -88.11 3.74 120.85
CA ASN A 404 -87.57 3.07 122.03
C ASN A 404 -87.53 4.01 123.25
N ILE A 405 -87.20 5.30 123.08
CA ILE A 405 -87.25 6.31 124.16
C ILE A 405 -88.70 6.63 124.58
N LEU A 406 -89.61 6.79 123.62
CA LEU A 406 -91.04 7.01 123.88
C LEU A 406 -91.66 5.82 124.63
N ALA A 407 -91.34 4.60 124.22
CA ALA A 407 -91.81 3.37 124.86
C ALA A 407 -91.23 3.21 126.27
N LEU A 408 -89.95 3.58 126.47
CA LEU A 408 -89.36 3.63 127.81
C LEU A 408 -90.07 4.64 128.71
N ASN A 409 -90.32 5.86 128.22
CA ASN A 409 -91.05 6.89 128.96
C ASN A 409 -92.47 6.44 129.30
N ALA A 410 -93.17 5.79 128.36
CA ALA A 410 -94.50 5.23 128.58
C ALA A 410 -94.49 4.08 129.60
N ALA A 411 -93.49 3.20 129.56
CA ALA A 411 -93.33 2.12 130.54
C ALA A 411 -93.09 2.67 131.96
N VAL A 412 -92.31 3.76 132.08
CA VAL A 412 -92.07 4.46 133.35
C VAL A 412 -93.37 5.10 133.88
N GLU A 413 -94.14 5.79 133.04
CA GLU A 413 -95.39 6.42 133.45
C GLU A 413 -96.48 5.38 133.78
N ALA A 414 -96.52 4.25 133.05
CA ALA A 414 -97.39 3.12 133.36
C ALA A 414 -97.04 2.45 134.70
N ALA A 415 -95.75 2.34 135.04
CA ALA A 415 -95.31 1.88 136.36
C ALA A 415 -95.71 2.88 137.48
N ARG A 416 -95.74 4.18 137.16
CA ARG A 416 -96.14 5.26 138.08
C ARG A 416 -97.64 5.25 138.39
N ALA A 417 -98.48 4.78 137.47
CA ALA A 417 -99.93 4.63 137.63
C ALA A 417 -100.38 3.38 138.42
N GLY A 418 -99.44 2.53 138.88
CA GLY A 418 -99.74 1.35 139.72
C GLY A 418 -100.57 0.28 139.01
N GLU A 419 -101.51 -0.37 139.72
CA GLU A 419 -102.32 -1.49 139.16
C GLU A 419 -103.16 -1.10 137.93
N GLN A 420 -103.56 0.17 137.80
CA GLN A 420 -104.32 0.66 136.63
C GLN A 420 -103.46 0.78 135.36
N GLY A 421 -102.12 0.82 135.50
CA GLY A 421 -101.17 0.96 134.40
C GLY A 421 -100.61 -0.37 133.84
N ARG A 422 -100.92 -1.53 134.45
CA ARG A 422 -100.34 -2.84 134.08
C ARG A 422 -100.51 -3.17 132.59
N GLY A 423 -101.69 -2.94 132.02
CA GLY A 423 -101.94 -3.18 130.59
C GLY A 423 -101.08 -2.29 129.69
N PHE A 424 -100.92 -1.02 130.05
CA PHE A 424 -100.08 -0.06 129.32
C PHE A 424 -98.59 -0.38 129.44
N ALA A 425 -98.12 -0.87 130.60
CA ALA A 425 -96.73 -1.26 130.81
C ALA A 425 -96.31 -2.44 129.91
N VAL A 426 -97.19 -3.43 129.71
CA VAL A 426 -96.95 -4.56 128.80
C VAL A 426 -96.86 -4.09 127.35
N VAL A 427 -97.80 -3.23 126.90
CA VAL A 427 -97.77 -2.66 125.55
C VAL A 427 -96.51 -1.82 125.34
N ALA A 428 -96.12 -1.00 126.32
CA ALA A 428 -94.89 -0.20 126.25
C ALA A 428 -93.64 -1.08 126.17
N GLY A 429 -93.59 -2.20 126.90
CA GLY A 429 -92.52 -3.19 126.79
C GLY A 429 -92.43 -3.85 125.41
N GLU A 430 -93.58 -4.21 124.82
CA GLU A 430 -93.65 -4.80 123.49
C GLU A 430 -93.24 -3.80 122.39
N VAL A 431 -93.71 -2.56 122.47
CA VAL A 431 -93.30 -1.47 121.56
C VAL A 431 -91.80 -1.21 121.67
N ARG A 432 -91.23 -1.28 122.88
CA ARG A 432 -89.79 -1.12 123.10
C ARG A 432 -89.00 -2.26 122.46
N MET A 433 -89.40 -3.51 122.65
CA MET A 433 -88.74 -4.65 122.00
C MET A 433 -88.85 -4.57 120.47
N LEU A 434 -90.00 -4.16 119.94
CA LEU A 434 -90.18 -3.93 118.50
C LEU A 434 -89.26 -2.82 117.98
N ALA A 435 -89.10 -1.72 118.73
CA ALA A 435 -88.20 -0.64 118.38
C ALA A 435 -86.73 -1.09 118.38
N GLN A 436 -86.30 -1.90 119.36
CA GLN A 436 -84.95 -2.47 119.38
C GLN A 436 -84.71 -3.41 118.19
N ARG A 437 -85.67 -4.28 117.86
CA ARG A 437 -85.60 -5.15 116.68
C ARG A 437 -85.54 -4.37 115.38
N SER A 438 -86.30 -3.27 115.26
CA SER A 438 -86.25 -2.38 114.10
C SER A 438 -84.90 -1.66 113.96
N ALA A 439 -84.28 -1.24 115.07
CA ALA A 439 -82.94 -0.63 115.05
C ALA A 439 -81.87 -1.65 114.64
N GLU A 440 -81.95 -2.88 115.15
CA GLU A 440 -81.03 -3.97 114.77
C GLU A 440 -81.15 -4.32 113.28
N ALA A 441 -82.38 -4.48 112.77
CA ALA A 441 -82.63 -4.70 111.35
C ALA A 441 -82.17 -3.51 110.48
N ALA A 442 -82.39 -2.26 110.92
CA ALA A 442 -81.90 -1.08 110.21
C ALA A 442 -80.36 -1.06 110.15
N LYS A 443 -79.68 -1.45 111.23
CA LYS A 443 -78.22 -1.56 111.26
C LYS A 443 -77.68 -2.63 110.30
N GLU A 444 -78.32 -3.80 110.25
CA GLU A 444 -77.96 -4.85 109.28
C GLU A 444 -78.13 -4.38 107.83
N ILE A 445 -79.26 -3.73 107.51
CA ILE A 445 -79.50 -3.17 106.17
C ILE A 445 -78.45 -2.10 105.86
N LYS A 446 -78.11 -1.23 106.81
CA LYS A 446 -77.08 -0.22 106.64
C LYS A 446 -75.73 -0.83 106.26
N THR A 447 -75.31 -1.90 106.93
CA THR A 447 -74.07 -2.62 106.60
C THR A 447 -74.12 -3.21 105.18
N LEU A 448 -75.22 -3.84 104.78
CA LEU A 448 -75.38 -4.40 103.42
C LEU A 448 -75.34 -3.30 102.34
N ILE A 449 -75.97 -2.15 102.59
CA ILE A 449 -75.97 -1.02 101.67
C ILE A 449 -74.58 -0.39 101.58
N SER A 450 -73.87 -0.22 102.70
CA SER A 450 -72.48 0.25 102.68
C SER A 450 -71.57 -0.67 101.86
N GLY A 451 -71.69 -1.99 102.04
CA GLY A 451 -70.94 -2.96 101.23
C GLY A 451 -71.31 -2.90 99.73
N SER A 452 -72.58 -2.66 99.41
CA SER A 452 -73.03 -2.49 98.02
C SER A 452 -72.47 -1.22 97.39
N VAL A 453 -72.35 -0.11 98.14
CA VAL A 453 -71.70 1.13 97.67
C VAL A 453 -70.23 0.89 97.35
N GLU A 454 -69.49 0.23 98.25
CA GLU A 454 -68.07 -0.10 98.06
C GLU A 454 -67.83 -0.99 96.81
N GLN A 455 -68.70 -1.99 96.59
CA GLN A 455 -68.65 -2.83 95.39
C GLN A 455 -68.92 -2.03 94.10
N VAL A 456 -69.86 -1.09 94.13
CA VAL A 456 -70.16 -0.22 92.99
C VAL A 456 -69.01 0.75 92.70
N GLU A 457 -68.35 1.30 93.72
CA GLU A 457 -67.16 2.14 93.52
C GLU A 457 -66.01 1.36 92.87
N THR A 458 -65.75 0.15 93.36
CA THR A 458 -64.74 -0.76 92.76
C THR A 458 -65.09 -1.14 91.32
N GLY A 459 -66.37 -1.42 91.05
CA GLY A 459 -66.87 -1.70 89.71
C GLY A 459 -66.70 -0.51 88.77
N THR A 460 -67.01 0.71 89.25
CA THR A 460 -66.85 1.96 88.48
C THR A 460 -65.39 2.20 88.10
N ALA A 461 -64.46 2.00 89.04
CA ALA A 461 -63.02 2.11 88.76
C ALA A 461 -62.56 1.12 87.68
N THR A 462 -63.08 -0.12 87.72
CA THR A 462 -62.75 -1.16 86.73
C THR A 462 -63.29 -0.80 85.34
N VAL A 463 -64.53 -0.31 85.25
CA VAL A 463 -65.16 0.10 83.99
C VAL A 463 -64.43 1.30 83.38
N ASN A 464 -64.03 2.28 84.20
CA ASN A 464 -63.25 3.43 83.72
C ASN A 464 -61.90 3.01 83.13
N ARG A 465 -61.18 2.10 83.81
CA ARG A 465 -59.93 1.54 83.30
C ARG A 465 -60.12 0.73 82.02
N ALA A 466 -61.21 -0.03 81.92
CA ALA A 466 -61.58 -0.72 80.68
C ALA A 466 -61.86 0.28 79.54
N GLY A 467 -62.58 1.38 79.82
CA GLY A 467 -62.84 2.45 78.87
C GLY A 467 -61.56 3.13 78.36
N GLU A 468 -60.60 3.41 79.25
CA GLU A 468 -59.28 3.96 78.87
C GLU A 468 -58.50 2.99 77.97
N THR A 469 -58.47 1.70 78.32
CA THR A 469 -57.82 0.65 77.53
C THR A 469 -58.42 0.56 76.12
N ILE A 470 -59.76 0.65 76.02
CA ILE A 470 -60.44 0.68 74.72
C ILE A 470 -60.06 1.92 73.91
N GLY A 471 -59.94 3.09 74.54
CA GLY A 471 -59.47 4.32 73.88
C GLY A 471 -58.05 4.17 73.30
N GLN A 472 -57.16 3.47 74.00
CA GLN A 472 -55.84 3.12 73.50
C GLN A 472 -55.91 2.18 72.28
N ILE A 473 -56.83 1.21 72.26
CA ILE A 473 -57.05 0.30 71.11
C ILE A 473 -57.52 1.08 69.87
N VAL A 474 -58.45 2.03 70.04
CA VAL A 474 -58.92 2.90 68.94
C VAL A 474 -57.75 3.68 68.35
N THR A 475 -56.97 4.34 69.21
CA THR A 475 -55.79 5.13 68.79
C THR A 475 -54.74 4.26 68.10
N GLY A 476 -54.46 3.06 68.63
CA GLY A 476 -53.54 2.10 68.04
C GLY A 476 -54.00 1.60 66.67
N SER A 477 -55.29 1.29 66.52
CA SER A 477 -55.87 0.83 65.26
C SER A 477 -55.83 1.92 64.18
N GLN A 478 -56.07 3.18 64.54
CA GLN A 478 -55.92 4.33 63.64
C GLN A 478 -54.46 4.53 63.20
N ARG A 479 -53.49 4.33 64.11
CA ARG A 479 -52.06 4.37 63.78
C ARG A 479 -51.68 3.29 62.77
N VAL A 480 -52.23 2.08 62.93
CA VAL A 480 -52.02 0.97 61.99
C VAL A 480 -52.60 1.31 60.61
N ASP A 481 -53.81 1.86 60.55
CA ASP A 481 -54.43 2.28 59.28
C ASP A 481 -53.57 3.34 58.54
N GLN A 482 -53.02 4.31 59.28
CA GLN A 482 -52.12 5.30 58.71
C GLN A 482 -50.85 4.67 58.10
N LEU A 483 -50.17 3.79 58.84
CA LEU A 483 -48.95 3.12 58.37
C LEU A 483 -49.22 2.26 57.13
N LEU A 484 -50.37 1.58 57.09
CA LEU A 484 -50.78 0.81 55.91
C LEU A 484 -51.08 1.73 54.71
N GLY A 485 -51.61 2.93 54.94
CA GLY A 485 -51.74 3.95 53.90
C GLY A 485 -50.40 4.38 53.28
N GLU A 486 -49.35 4.51 54.10
CA GLU A 486 -47.99 4.79 53.65
C GLU A 486 -47.41 3.61 52.83
N VAL A 487 -47.59 2.37 53.30
CA VAL A 487 -47.16 1.15 52.58
C VAL A 487 -47.87 1.02 51.23
N ALA A 488 -49.17 1.28 51.15
CA ALA A 488 -49.94 1.22 49.91
C ALA A 488 -49.53 2.31 48.90
N THR A 489 -49.01 3.43 49.39
CA THR A 489 -48.45 4.49 48.55
C THR A 489 -47.09 4.05 48.00
N GLY A 490 -46.21 3.51 48.86
CA GLY A 490 -44.92 2.96 48.44
C GLY A 490 -45.05 1.81 47.44
N ALA A 491 -46.02 0.91 47.61
CA ALA A 491 -46.28 -0.18 46.68
C ALA A 491 -46.70 0.34 45.28
N ARG A 492 -47.49 1.42 45.22
CA ARG A 492 -47.85 2.06 43.94
C ARG A 492 -46.65 2.69 43.25
N GLU A 493 -45.78 3.36 44.00
CA GLU A 493 -44.53 3.92 43.46
C GLU A 493 -43.58 2.83 42.97
N GLN A 494 -43.45 1.72 43.71
CA GLN A 494 -42.69 0.55 43.27
C GLN A 494 -43.26 -0.04 41.98
N SER A 495 -44.57 -0.19 41.87
CA SER A 495 -45.22 -0.70 40.65
C SER A 495 -44.91 0.18 39.43
N LEU A 496 -44.90 1.50 39.60
CA LEU A 496 -44.50 2.44 38.54
C LEU A 496 -43.02 2.29 38.17
N GLY A 497 -42.13 2.18 39.15
CA GLY A 497 -40.70 1.94 38.92
C GLY A 497 -40.42 0.61 38.21
N ILE A 498 -41.15 -0.44 38.58
CA ILE A 498 -41.07 -1.76 37.95
C ILE A 498 -41.48 -1.68 36.47
N ALA A 499 -42.56 -0.96 36.15
CA ALA A 499 -42.99 -0.76 34.77
C ALA A 499 -41.92 -0.03 33.93
N GLN A 500 -41.24 0.97 34.50
CA GLN A 500 -40.14 1.67 33.83
C GLN A 500 -38.92 0.77 33.60
N ILE A 501 -38.55 -0.05 34.59
CA ILE A 501 -37.47 -1.03 34.43
C ILE A 501 -37.85 -2.05 33.35
N GLY A 502 -39.11 -2.49 33.29
CA GLY A 502 -39.60 -3.40 32.25
C GLY A 502 -39.44 -2.81 30.83
N GLN A 503 -39.70 -1.51 30.65
CA GLN A 503 -39.43 -0.82 29.38
C GLN A 503 -37.94 -0.80 29.03
N ALA A 504 -37.08 -0.51 30.00
CA ALA A 504 -35.63 -0.52 29.80
C ALA A 504 -35.10 -1.91 29.43
N VAL A 505 -35.64 -2.98 30.04
CA VAL A 505 -35.30 -4.37 29.69
C VAL A 505 -35.71 -4.70 28.25
N GLN A 506 -36.88 -4.24 27.79
CA GLN A 506 -37.30 -4.41 26.39
C GLN A 506 -36.40 -3.65 25.40
N GLU A 507 -35.93 -2.46 25.74
CA GLU A 507 -34.96 -1.72 24.91
C GLU A 507 -33.61 -2.45 24.84
N LEU A 508 -33.14 -3.00 25.96
CA LEU A 508 -31.91 -3.81 26.02
C LEU A 508 -32.05 -5.10 25.22
N ASP A 509 -33.20 -5.77 25.25
CA ASP A 509 -33.48 -6.94 24.41
C ASP A 509 -33.40 -6.60 22.93
N ARG A 510 -34.06 -5.51 22.50
CA ARG A 510 -33.97 -5.04 21.11
C ARG A 510 -32.53 -4.73 20.70
N ALA A 511 -31.75 -4.07 21.55
CA ALA A 511 -30.34 -3.78 21.27
C ALA A 511 -29.51 -5.07 21.20
N THR A 512 -29.81 -6.05 22.05
CA THR A 512 -29.16 -7.38 22.06
C THR A 512 -29.43 -8.12 20.75
N GLN A 513 -30.66 -8.11 20.27
CA GLN A 513 -31.02 -8.71 18.96
C GLN A 513 -30.33 -7.98 17.79
N GLN A 514 -30.22 -6.66 17.85
CA GLN A 514 -29.48 -5.88 16.84
C GLN A 514 -27.99 -6.22 16.85
N ASN A 515 -27.39 -6.42 18.02
CA ASN A 515 -26.00 -6.85 18.14
C ASN A 515 -25.80 -8.23 17.53
N ALA A 516 -26.73 -9.17 17.73
CA ALA A 516 -26.66 -10.50 17.11
C ALA A 516 -26.66 -10.42 15.58
N ALA A 517 -27.55 -9.60 15.00
CA ALA A 517 -27.57 -9.36 13.56
C ALA A 517 -26.27 -8.71 13.05
N LEU A 518 -25.74 -7.73 13.79
CA LEU A 518 -24.49 -7.04 13.44
C LEU A 518 -23.29 -7.99 13.51
N VAL A 519 -23.28 -8.93 14.45
CA VAL A 519 -22.25 -9.97 14.56
C VAL A 519 -22.25 -10.86 13.32
N GLU A 520 -23.43 -11.32 12.87
CA GLU A 520 -23.55 -12.12 11.64
C GLU A 520 -23.07 -11.34 10.40
N GLU A 521 -23.50 -10.08 10.26
CA GLU A 521 -23.10 -9.21 9.16
C GLU A 521 -21.58 -8.96 9.16
N THR A 522 -21.00 -8.71 10.33
CA THR A 522 -19.56 -8.48 10.50
C THR A 522 -18.76 -9.73 10.14
N ALA A 523 -19.18 -10.91 10.62
CA ALA A 523 -18.52 -12.17 10.29
C ALA A 523 -18.58 -12.46 8.78
N ALA A 524 -19.72 -12.23 8.14
CA ALA A 524 -19.88 -12.39 6.69
C ALA A 524 -19.02 -11.38 5.89
N ALA A 525 -18.95 -10.13 6.34
CA ALA A 525 -18.13 -9.10 5.72
C ALA A 525 -16.64 -9.44 5.83
N SER A 526 -16.17 -9.89 7.00
CA SER A 526 -14.79 -10.34 7.20
C SER A 526 -14.43 -11.55 6.34
N ALA A 527 -15.32 -12.53 6.21
CA ALA A 527 -15.12 -13.67 5.32
C ALA A 527 -15.00 -13.22 3.85
N THR A 528 -15.83 -12.26 3.43
CA THR A 528 -15.78 -11.69 2.08
C THR A 528 -14.47 -10.91 1.84
N MET A 529 -14.03 -10.10 2.82
CA MET A 529 -12.76 -9.38 2.74
C MET A 529 -11.57 -10.34 2.62
N LYS A 530 -11.57 -11.42 3.40
CA LYS A 530 -10.56 -12.48 3.31
C LYS A 530 -10.53 -13.10 1.92
N GLN A 531 -11.69 -13.48 1.38
CA GLN A 531 -11.78 -14.04 0.03
C GLN A 531 -11.29 -13.06 -1.05
N GLN A 532 -11.60 -11.77 -0.91
CA GLN A 532 -11.10 -10.74 -1.85
C GLN A 532 -9.59 -10.57 -1.77
N ALA A 533 -9.02 -10.62 -0.56
CA ALA A 533 -7.57 -10.56 -0.37
C ALA A 533 -6.87 -11.80 -0.93
N ASP A 534 -7.40 -13.00 -0.69
CA ASP A 534 -6.90 -14.24 -1.29
C ASP A 534 -6.97 -14.20 -2.83
N SER A 535 -8.07 -13.68 -3.38
CA SER A 535 -8.21 -13.50 -4.83
C SER A 535 -7.18 -12.51 -5.38
N LEU A 536 -6.94 -11.40 -4.68
CA LEU A 536 -5.94 -10.40 -5.09
C LEU A 536 -4.52 -10.98 -5.01
N ALA A 537 -4.22 -11.72 -3.94
CA ALA A 537 -2.96 -12.45 -3.77
C ALA A 537 -2.76 -13.48 -4.89
N GLY A 538 -3.82 -14.20 -5.27
CA GLY A 538 -3.84 -15.14 -6.40
C GLY A 538 -3.55 -14.47 -7.75
N GLU A 539 -4.19 -13.34 -8.04
CA GLU A 539 -3.95 -12.58 -9.29
C GLU A 539 -2.49 -12.09 -9.40
N VAL A 540 -1.89 -11.66 -8.29
CA VAL A 540 -0.48 -11.25 -8.26
C VAL A 540 0.50 -12.42 -8.07
N ALA A 541 0.03 -13.62 -7.74
CA ALA A 541 0.86 -14.82 -7.59
C ALA A 541 1.50 -15.25 -8.92
N ARG A 542 0.87 -14.92 -10.06
CA ARG A 542 1.44 -15.17 -11.39
C ARG A 542 2.78 -14.47 -11.62
N PHE A 543 3.03 -13.36 -10.92
CA PHE A 543 4.28 -12.61 -11.07
C PHE A 543 5.41 -13.21 -10.23
N ARG A 544 6.46 -13.72 -10.85
CA ARG A 544 7.63 -14.25 -10.13
C ARG A 544 8.55 -13.12 -9.72
N LEU A 545 8.86 -13.02 -8.42
CA LEU A 545 9.74 -12.00 -7.86
C LEU A 545 11.11 -12.60 -7.52
N PRO A 546 12.18 -11.79 -7.50
CA PRO A 546 13.46 -12.18 -6.91
C PRO A 546 13.30 -12.57 -5.44
N ALA A 547 14.03 -13.60 -4.99
CA ALA A 547 13.93 -14.12 -3.61
C ALA A 547 14.44 -13.14 -2.54
N ASP A 548 15.27 -12.17 -2.95
CA ASP A 548 15.91 -11.14 -2.12
C ASP A 548 15.17 -9.80 -2.14
N LEU A 549 14.09 -9.67 -2.92
CA LEU A 549 13.31 -8.44 -2.99
C LEU A 549 12.54 -8.23 -1.68
N ARG A 550 12.92 -7.17 -0.94
CA ARG A 550 12.20 -6.70 0.25
C ARG A 550 11.61 -5.32 -0.03
N LEU A 551 10.49 -5.00 0.61
CA LEU A 551 10.01 -3.63 0.64
C LEU A 551 11.03 -2.80 1.40
N GLU A 552 11.41 -1.61 0.92
CA GLU A 552 12.33 -0.69 1.62
C GLU A 552 11.85 -0.30 3.02
N GLN A 553 10.59 -0.58 3.38
CA GLN A 553 10.07 -0.44 4.74
C GLN A 553 10.58 -1.52 5.71
N ASP A 554 11.30 -2.53 5.21
CA ASP A 554 11.92 -3.62 5.96
C ASP A 554 13.46 -3.53 5.96
N SER A 555 14.01 -2.47 5.34
CA SER A 555 15.37 -2.03 5.63
C SER A 555 15.30 -1.24 6.93
N PRO A 556 15.96 -1.68 8.02
CA PRO A 556 16.05 -0.85 9.19
C PRO A 556 16.83 0.40 8.77
N VAL A 557 16.15 1.53 8.65
CA VAL A 557 16.80 2.84 8.57
C VAL A 557 17.38 3.07 9.96
N VAL A 558 18.50 2.41 10.23
CA VAL A 558 19.41 2.80 11.29
C VAL A 558 20.09 4.07 10.77
N THR A 559 19.41 5.21 10.91
CA THR A 559 20.13 6.45 11.18
C THR A 559 20.95 6.16 12.42
N ALA A 560 22.28 6.09 12.27
CA ALA A 560 23.18 5.83 13.38
C ALA A 560 22.92 6.84 14.52
N GLY A 561 22.14 6.43 15.52
CA GLY A 561 21.75 7.24 16.68
C GLY A 561 20.26 7.22 17.08
N GLU A 562 19.33 6.67 16.28
CA GLU A 562 17.89 6.65 16.62
C GLU A 562 17.38 5.22 16.87
N PHE A 563 16.63 5.03 17.96
CA PHE A 563 16.14 3.72 18.39
C PHE A 563 14.88 3.32 17.62
N ASP A 564 14.84 2.08 17.11
CA ASP A 564 13.72 1.55 16.34
C ASP A 564 12.56 1.13 17.26
N PHE A 565 11.64 2.07 17.51
CA PHE A 565 10.45 1.83 18.32
C PHE A 565 9.47 0.85 17.66
N ASP A 566 9.39 0.78 16.34
CA ASP A 566 8.42 -0.07 15.64
C ASP A 566 8.82 -1.55 15.76
N SER A 567 10.12 -1.86 15.65
CA SER A 567 10.66 -3.19 15.94
C SER A 567 10.46 -3.59 17.41
N ALA A 568 10.64 -2.64 18.35
CA ALA A 568 10.39 -2.89 19.76
C ALA A 568 8.92 -3.21 20.06
N ILE A 569 7.97 -2.49 19.46
CA ILE A 569 6.52 -2.73 19.60
C ILE A 569 6.16 -4.11 19.03
N SER A 570 6.64 -4.44 17.82
CA SER A 570 6.38 -5.75 17.21
C SER A 570 6.91 -6.88 18.09
N ALA A 571 8.17 -6.78 18.53
CA ALA A 571 8.79 -7.81 19.36
C ALA A 571 8.03 -8.08 20.68
N HIS A 572 7.39 -7.07 21.27
CA HIS A 572 6.58 -7.22 22.48
C HIS A 572 5.18 -7.80 22.23
N ARG A 573 4.61 -7.57 21.04
CA ARG A 573 3.37 -8.23 20.62
C ARG A 573 3.60 -9.71 20.30
N ASP A 574 4.70 -10.01 19.62
CA ASP A 574 5.07 -11.36 19.19
C ASP A 574 5.39 -12.30 20.37
N TRP A 575 5.67 -11.74 21.55
CA TRP A 575 5.93 -12.52 22.76
C TRP A 575 4.75 -13.40 23.17
N LYS A 576 3.50 -12.98 22.93
CA LYS A 576 2.32 -13.83 23.16
C LYS A 576 2.35 -15.06 22.26
N VAL A 577 2.72 -14.89 21.00
CA VAL A 577 2.87 -15.98 20.03
C VAL A 577 3.97 -16.92 20.47
N LYS A 578 5.14 -16.41 20.89
CA LYS A 578 6.25 -17.22 21.39
C LYS A 578 5.88 -18.06 22.61
N LEU A 579 5.17 -17.48 23.58
CA LEU A 579 4.72 -18.21 24.77
C LEU A 579 3.71 -19.30 24.41
N ARG A 580 2.75 -19.01 23.52
CA ARG A 580 1.78 -19.99 23.05
C ARG A 580 2.43 -21.11 22.24
N GLN A 581 3.40 -20.78 21.40
CA GLN A 581 4.18 -21.77 20.66
C GLN A 581 4.97 -22.67 21.63
N ALA A 582 5.58 -22.11 22.66
CA ALA A 582 6.27 -22.88 23.69
C ALA A 582 5.32 -23.79 24.49
N ILE A 583 4.09 -23.35 24.75
CA ILE A 583 3.02 -24.19 25.33
C ILE A 583 2.70 -25.35 24.39
N ALA A 584 2.53 -25.10 23.09
CA ALA A 584 2.16 -26.14 22.11
C ALA A 584 3.29 -27.15 21.85
N GLU A 585 4.54 -26.69 21.82
CA GLU A 585 5.72 -27.52 21.53
C GLU A 585 6.35 -28.14 22.80
N HIS A 586 5.81 -27.85 23.98
CA HIS A 586 6.42 -28.19 25.28
C HIS A 586 7.89 -27.75 25.38
N ALA A 587 8.21 -26.60 24.78
CA ALA A 587 9.57 -26.09 24.68
C ALA A 587 10.03 -25.49 26.03
N GLN A 588 11.27 -25.78 26.42
CA GLN A 588 11.90 -25.16 27.59
C GLN A 588 12.37 -23.74 27.26
N LEU A 589 12.00 -22.78 28.11
CA LEU A 589 12.37 -21.37 27.98
C LEU A 589 13.33 -20.97 29.10
N ASP A 590 14.29 -20.10 28.82
CA ASP A 590 15.17 -19.55 29.86
C ASP A 590 14.43 -18.46 30.65
N ALA A 591 13.64 -18.87 31.65
CA ALA A 591 12.77 -17.97 32.40
C ALA A 591 13.54 -16.89 33.18
N ASP A 592 14.74 -17.21 33.66
CA ASP A 592 15.58 -16.28 34.41
C ASP A 592 16.09 -15.17 33.49
N ARG A 593 16.52 -15.52 32.28
CA ARG A 593 16.90 -14.53 31.27
C ARG A 593 15.72 -13.70 30.77
N ILE A 594 14.52 -14.27 30.70
CA ILE A 594 13.29 -13.54 30.32
C ILE A 594 12.91 -12.51 31.37
N CYS A 595 13.12 -12.79 32.67
CA CYS A 595 12.86 -11.83 33.75
C CYS A 595 13.77 -10.60 33.72
N LEU A 596 14.90 -10.66 33.02
CA LEU A 596 15.85 -9.54 32.91
C LEU A 596 15.37 -8.55 31.84
N ASP A 597 14.92 -7.38 32.29
CA ASP A 597 14.39 -6.32 31.44
C ASP A 597 15.48 -5.46 30.79
N ASP A 598 16.76 -5.76 31.00
CA ASP A 598 17.91 -5.06 30.40
C ASP A 598 18.58 -5.86 29.27
N GLN A 599 18.16 -7.11 29.04
CA GLN A 599 18.79 -8.00 28.07
C GLN A 599 18.23 -7.88 26.65
N CYS A 600 16.99 -7.40 26.50
CA CYS A 600 16.35 -7.22 25.20
C CYS A 600 16.80 -5.89 24.55
N PRO A 601 16.64 -5.73 23.22
CA PRO A 601 17.05 -4.51 22.51
C PRO A 601 16.44 -3.22 23.11
N LEU A 602 15.16 -3.27 23.51
CA LEU A 602 14.49 -2.17 24.19
C LEU A 602 15.07 -1.92 25.58
N GLY A 603 15.28 -2.97 26.36
CA GLY A 603 15.89 -2.91 27.69
C GLY A 603 17.25 -2.24 27.71
N ARG A 604 18.14 -2.65 26.80
CA ARG A 604 19.48 -2.06 26.64
C ARG A 604 19.42 -0.57 26.30
N TRP A 605 18.42 -0.17 25.52
CA TRP A 605 18.22 1.25 25.21
C TRP A 605 17.62 2.01 26.39
N LEU A 606 16.59 1.49 27.05
CA LEU A 606 15.95 2.08 28.21
C LEU A 606 16.95 2.34 29.35
N HIS A 607 17.80 1.35 29.65
CA HIS A 607 18.84 1.46 30.68
C HIS A 607 20.15 2.11 30.18
N GLY A 608 20.26 2.39 28.88
CA GLY A 608 21.42 2.99 28.23
C GLY A 608 21.16 4.41 27.72
N ASP A 609 21.16 4.58 26.40
CA ASP A 609 21.00 5.90 25.74
C ASP A 609 19.65 6.56 26.02
N GLY A 610 18.59 5.76 26.09
CA GLY A 610 17.24 6.20 26.44
C GLY A 610 17.19 6.82 27.84
N GLY A 611 17.73 6.11 28.83
CA GLY A 611 17.76 6.56 30.22
C GLY A 611 18.58 7.83 30.40
N ARG A 612 19.72 7.93 29.71
CA ARG A 612 20.59 9.12 29.75
C ARG A 612 19.92 10.38 29.19
N ARG A 613 19.12 10.25 28.14
CA ARG A 613 18.49 11.39 27.43
C ARG A 613 17.12 11.77 27.99
N TRP A 614 16.32 10.79 28.43
CA TRP A 614 14.91 11.01 28.78
C TRP A 614 14.49 10.50 30.16
N GLY A 615 15.43 10.05 31.00
CA GLY A 615 15.16 9.48 32.33
C GLY A 615 14.35 10.38 33.28
N GLY A 616 14.35 11.69 33.09
CA GLY A 616 13.56 12.64 33.89
C GLY A 616 12.09 12.80 33.47
N ARG A 617 11.66 12.20 32.36
CA ARG A 617 10.29 12.36 31.85
C ARG A 617 9.33 11.32 32.48
N PRO A 618 8.14 11.73 32.97
CA PRO A 618 7.18 10.80 33.60
C PRO A 618 6.77 9.63 32.70
N THR A 619 6.60 9.88 31.39
CA THR A 619 6.26 8.85 30.40
C THR A 619 7.39 7.84 30.20
N PHE A 620 8.65 8.27 30.30
CA PHE A 620 9.81 7.38 30.21
C PHE A 620 9.94 6.52 31.46
N VAL A 621 9.78 7.09 32.65
CA VAL A 621 9.79 6.35 33.93
C VAL A 621 8.66 5.30 33.95
N ALA A 622 7.46 5.66 33.47
CA ALA A 622 6.35 4.73 33.33
C ALA A 622 6.67 3.59 32.34
N LEU A 623 7.33 3.89 31.22
CA LEU A 623 7.76 2.90 30.24
C LEU A 623 8.77 1.91 30.84
N VAL A 624 9.80 2.38 31.55
CA VAL A 624 10.78 1.51 32.23
C VAL A 624 10.09 0.59 33.23
N ALA A 625 9.22 1.13 34.08
CA ALA A 625 8.50 0.35 35.09
C ALA A 625 7.59 -0.72 34.47
N LYS A 626 6.86 -0.36 33.40
CA LYS A 626 5.96 -1.29 32.71
C LYS A 626 6.71 -2.34 31.89
N HIS A 627 7.83 -1.97 31.30
CA HIS A 627 8.72 -2.90 30.61
C HIS A 627 9.28 -3.96 31.59
N ALA A 628 9.75 -3.54 32.77
CA ALA A 628 10.18 -4.48 33.80
C ALA A 628 9.04 -5.43 34.24
N GLN A 629 7.82 -4.88 34.42
CA GLN A 629 6.65 -5.69 34.76
C GLN A 629 6.29 -6.71 33.66
N PHE A 630 6.46 -6.34 32.39
CA PHE A 630 6.24 -7.25 31.26
C PHE A 630 7.21 -8.44 31.32
N HIS A 631 8.50 -8.18 31.53
CA HIS A 631 9.50 -9.23 31.63
C HIS A 631 9.29 -10.17 32.83
N GLN A 632 8.84 -9.64 33.97
CA GLN A 632 8.46 -10.46 35.13
C GLN A 632 7.28 -11.38 34.83
N THR A 633 6.20 -10.83 34.26
CA THR A 633 5.00 -11.63 33.92
C THR A 633 5.29 -12.66 32.83
N ALA A 634 6.09 -12.32 31.82
CA ALA A 634 6.55 -13.26 30.79
C ALA A 634 7.39 -14.40 31.37
N GLY A 635 8.31 -14.08 32.30
CA GLY A 635 9.14 -15.05 32.98
C GLY A 635 8.33 -15.97 33.91
N ASP A 636 7.28 -15.46 34.55
CA ASP A 636 6.34 -16.28 35.32
C ASP A 636 5.60 -17.27 34.42
N VAL A 637 5.14 -16.86 33.24
CA VAL A 637 4.54 -17.79 32.27
C VAL A 637 5.56 -18.85 31.85
N ALA A 638 6.79 -18.45 31.51
CA ALA A 638 7.87 -19.37 31.17
C ALA A 638 8.17 -20.39 32.28
N ARG A 639 8.15 -19.98 33.56
CA ARG A 639 8.28 -20.90 34.71
C ARG A 639 7.15 -21.93 34.77
N ARG A 640 5.91 -21.53 34.46
CA ARG A 640 4.76 -22.46 34.41
C ARG A 640 4.90 -23.45 33.26
N ILE A 641 5.34 -23.00 32.09
CA ILE A 641 5.62 -23.86 30.92
C ILE A 641 6.71 -24.89 31.28
N ASN A 642 7.85 -24.43 31.83
CA ASN A 642 8.95 -25.32 32.20
C ASN A 642 8.56 -26.33 33.29
N GLY A 643 7.63 -25.96 34.18
CA GLY A 643 7.05 -26.81 35.21
C GLY A 643 5.94 -27.75 34.73
N GLY A 644 5.63 -27.79 33.44
CA GLY A 644 4.60 -28.64 32.84
C GLY A 644 3.16 -28.20 33.11
N GLN A 645 2.95 -26.97 33.58
CA GLN A 645 1.63 -26.42 33.94
C GLN A 645 1.01 -25.67 32.75
N TYR A 646 0.80 -26.35 31.63
CA TYR A 646 0.40 -25.75 30.35
C TYR A 646 -0.98 -25.06 30.39
N ASP A 647 -1.98 -25.67 31.03
CA ASP A 647 -3.32 -25.07 31.15
C ASP A 647 -3.29 -23.76 31.94
N LEU A 648 -2.44 -23.69 32.97
CA LEU A 648 -2.24 -22.49 33.76
C LEU A 648 -1.47 -21.43 32.97
N ALA A 649 -0.47 -21.84 32.18
CA ALA A 649 0.26 -20.96 31.29
C ALA A 649 -0.64 -20.33 30.21
N GLU A 650 -1.56 -21.10 29.61
CA GLU A 650 -2.49 -20.58 28.59
C GLU A 650 -3.46 -19.56 29.20
N ARG A 651 -3.97 -19.81 30.43
CA ARG A 651 -4.77 -18.83 31.18
C ARG A 651 -4.00 -17.54 31.47
N LEU A 652 -2.71 -17.65 31.82
CA LEU A 652 -1.86 -16.50 32.11
C LEU A 652 -1.55 -15.63 30.89
N ILE A 653 -1.74 -16.13 29.66
CA ILE A 653 -1.61 -15.33 28.42
C ILE A 653 -2.96 -15.04 27.73
N GLY A 654 -4.07 -15.50 28.31
CA GLY A 654 -5.43 -15.32 27.83
C GLY A 654 -5.91 -13.86 27.84
N SER A 655 -7.05 -13.60 27.19
CA SER A 655 -7.70 -12.30 27.23
C SER A 655 -8.09 -11.92 28.67
N GLY A 656 -7.66 -10.74 29.12
CA GLY A 656 -7.90 -10.26 30.48
C GLY A 656 -6.84 -10.67 31.53
N SER A 657 -5.80 -11.42 31.14
CA SER A 657 -4.70 -11.76 32.04
C SER A 657 -3.78 -10.57 32.33
N ASP A 658 -3.02 -10.65 33.42
CA ASP A 658 -2.02 -9.62 33.76
C ASP A 658 -0.95 -9.46 32.67
N PHE A 659 -0.51 -10.55 32.04
CA PHE A 659 0.42 -10.48 30.91
C PHE A 659 -0.18 -9.73 29.71
N ALA A 660 -1.44 -10.05 29.33
CA ALA A 660 -2.10 -9.40 28.21
C ALA A 660 -2.31 -7.89 28.46
N ARG A 661 -2.66 -7.53 29.70
CA ARG A 661 -2.80 -6.13 30.12
C ARG A 661 -1.46 -5.39 30.06
N VAL A 662 -0.41 -5.94 30.67
CA VAL A 662 0.91 -5.28 30.71
C VAL A 662 1.54 -5.20 29.31
N SER A 663 1.38 -6.22 28.46
CA SER A 663 1.82 -6.20 27.05
C SER A 663 1.18 -5.06 26.26
N THR A 664 -0.12 -4.83 26.47
CA THR A 664 -0.87 -3.73 25.84
C THR A 664 -0.42 -2.37 26.37
N GLU A 665 -0.22 -2.25 27.68
CA GLU A 665 0.27 -1.02 28.33
C GLU A 665 1.68 -0.63 27.83
N VAL A 666 2.61 -1.59 27.73
CA VAL A 666 3.96 -1.36 27.18
C VAL A 666 3.89 -0.91 25.71
N SER A 667 3.08 -1.58 24.89
CA SER A 667 2.89 -1.20 23.48
C SER A 667 2.33 0.23 23.33
N THR A 668 1.41 0.60 24.23
CA THR A 668 0.80 1.93 24.26
C THR A 668 1.84 2.99 24.66
N LEU A 669 2.61 2.73 25.72
CA LEU A 669 3.67 3.63 26.18
C LEU A 669 4.80 3.77 25.16
N LEU A 670 5.15 2.71 24.44
CA LEU A 670 6.09 2.78 23.31
C LEU A 670 5.57 3.64 22.17
N THR A 671 4.27 3.51 21.85
CA THR A 671 3.62 4.34 20.82
C THR A 671 3.57 5.82 21.22
N GLN A 672 3.36 6.11 22.51
CA GLN A 672 3.41 7.47 23.05
C GLN A 672 4.85 8.01 23.08
N ALA A 673 5.82 7.19 23.48
CA ALA A 673 7.24 7.51 23.49
C ALA A 673 7.72 7.90 22.09
N ARG A 674 7.33 7.13 21.06
CA ARG A 674 7.60 7.44 19.64
C ARG A 674 7.12 8.82 19.20
N ARG A 675 6.02 9.32 19.77
CA ARG A 675 5.40 10.60 19.38
C ARG A 675 5.92 11.80 20.18
N GLY A 676 6.57 11.56 21.33
CA GLY A 676 6.79 12.60 22.33
C GLY A 676 8.19 12.66 22.94
N LEU A 677 9.02 11.63 22.82
CA LEU A 677 10.45 11.65 23.22
C LEU A 677 11.31 12.12 22.05
#